data_AF-A0A7C6TFT2-F1
#
_entry.id   AF-A0A7C6TFT2-F1
#
_cell.length_a   1.000
_cell.length_b   1.000
_cell.length_c   1.000
_cell.angle_alpha   90.00
_cell.angle_beta   90.00
_cell.angle_gamma   90.00
#
_symmetry.space_group_name_H-M   'P 1'
#
loop_
_entity.id
_entity.type
_entity.pdbx_description
1 polymer ?
#
loop_
_entity_poly.entity_id
_entity_poly.type
_entity_poly.pdbx_seq_one_letter_code
_entity_poly.pdbx_strand_id
1 'polypeptide(L)'
;MTPDIRPTPRSARAGAARPSLLRRAARICVLALLAIAMTTIAPRRVTAWGHHTPARSAGPPREIPAPSTAPWLLGFLALGGAGAWWVGHLVARAQIAARRTASAAQDWHAWDQAIEETLLRHHRVRADALTTIPPRERVVALRRYVDTHKEYDLLFDEAASVLEPIASAELARLAHRWQQLIARLDGGTRAAADVPDRDRSADAAAIAADITVQLCHRLGFTPFESRTYRSLYGHVVKATAVHLSIPARFPIVFVLRRDLHADVLRDIRGLMSMLNMSTFFAFLVVVDDPPTRRGRARELGRLVRGGADDFIVLDYRDLCALFMAADSERQLIDIILQQVDLTVVSPYVSSGPVSENMFFGRDYELKAIMRTIRDRSFAIVGGRKIGKTSVLSKVHRLMEAAGPSAAIRPTGEGERPLPPTYHAFYLDCQHIMDYADFIGDLAIKTGIAARATAPGEVRRMILRYRLQHPDGVIVLLLDEVDKLLAYDLCRQTRLFRVLRALSQEGLCRFVFCGERQLNASLHDPDSPLFNFCSIMRLSYLTPHDAARIIREPMAAMGIHFEDPEAILEAIIDLSSCHPSIVQAICQMLVVRANRRATRRGGRIIRLDDVAHLRTVEEFRELFLEVTWGNATPLERLISVLMVTSPRFTVTEARAALAFHGCEVPPAAVDAALEGLCLFSILQKDGDRYRYAARSFPAIIREARIAEGLIDGLLEVVASAAP
;
A
#
# COMPACT_ATOMS: atom_id res chain seq x y z
N MET A 1 20.96 30.68 42.86
CA MET A 1 20.97 29.37 43.55
C MET A 1 20.25 28.36 42.67
N THR A 2 21.04 27.64 41.88
CA THR A 2 20.67 26.52 41.00
C THR A 2 21.90 25.62 40.99
N PRO A 3 21.78 24.30 41.26
CA PRO A 3 22.94 23.43 41.25
C PRO A 3 23.26 22.93 39.84
N ASP A 4 24.55 22.73 39.67
CA ASP A 4 25.37 22.43 38.51
C ASP A 4 25.45 20.91 38.28
N ILE A 5 25.13 20.41 37.08
CA ILE A 5 25.71 19.16 36.53
C ILE A 5 25.94 19.35 35.02
N ARG A 6 27.22 19.35 34.65
CA ARG A 6 27.81 19.50 33.32
C ARG A 6 27.46 18.35 32.34
N PRO A 7 27.37 18.62 31.03
CA PRO A 7 27.57 17.59 30.00
C PRO A 7 29.03 17.58 29.50
N THR A 8 29.61 16.38 29.43
CA THR A 8 30.93 16.09 28.85
C THR A 8 30.87 15.97 27.32
N PRO A 9 31.93 16.36 26.59
CA PRO A 9 31.95 16.37 25.13
C PRO A 9 32.30 14.99 24.56
N ARG A 10 31.45 14.47 23.67
CA ARG A 10 31.76 13.27 22.87
C ARG A 10 32.69 13.62 21.71
N SER A 11 33.68 12.76 21.57
CA SER A 11 34.90 12.86 20.78
C SER A 11 34.69 12.61 19.27
N ALA A 12 35.44 13.41 18.51
CA ALA A 12 36.20 13.07 17.30
C ALA A 12 35.50 12.27 16.17
N ARG A 13 35.03 13.02 15.17
CA ARG A 13 34.97 12.56 13.77
C ARG A 13 36.38 12.36 13.22
N ALA A 14 36.71 11.14 12.85
CA ALA A 14 37.83 10.75 11.98
C ALA A 14 37.27 9.72 10.99
N GLY A 15 37.52 9.70 9.69
CA GLY A 15 38.30 10.55 8.79
C GLY A 15 37.96 10.12 7.36
N ALA A 16 37.94 11.07 6.43
CA ALA A 16 37.77 10.80 5.01
C ALA A 16 39.00 10.05 4.46
N ALA A 17 38.81 8.80 4.01
CA ALA A 17 39.87 7.97 3.43
C ALA A 17 39.78 7.89 1.89
N ARG A 18 40.59 8.74 1.24
CA ARG A 18 41.33 8.59 -0.03
C ARG A 18 40.83 7.61 -1.12
N PRO A 19 40.36 8.09 -2.30
CA PRO A 19 40.03 7.28 -3.48
C PRO A 19 41.25 6.93 -4.38
N SER A 20 42.47 6.85 -3.83
CA SER A 20 43.71 6.80 -4.64
C SER A 20 44.27 5.39 -4.92
N LEU A 21 43.80 4.34 -4.24
CA LEU A 21 44.32 2.98 -4.41
C LEU A 21 43.58 2.18 -5.49
N LEU A 22 42.25 2.30 -5.58
CA LEU A 22 41.45 1.70 -6.67
C LEU A 22 41.78 2.27 -8.05
N ARG A 23 42.08 3.58 -8.14
CA ARG A 23 42.52 4.21 -9.40
C ARG A 23 43.94 3.79 -9.82
N ARG A 24 44.82 3.43 -8.88
CA ARG A 24 46.15 2.87 -9.19
C ARG A 24 46.08 1.41 -9.63
N ALA A 25 45.23 0.60 -8.99
CA ALA A 25 44.99 -0.79 -9.42
C ALA A 25 44.34 -0.87 -10.82
N ALA A 26 43.37 -0.01 -11.12
CA ALA A 26 42.75 0.07 -12.44
C ALA A 26 43.75 0.52 -13.53
N ARG A 27 44.65 1.47 -13.23
CA ARG A 27 45.70 1.91 -14.17
C ARG A 27 46.74 0.81 -14.46
N ILE A 28 47.09 -0.01 -13.47
CA ILE A 28 48.02 -1.14 -13.65
C ILE A 28 47.37 -2.25 -14.50
N CYS A 29 46.08 -2.55 -14.29
CA CYS A 29 45.35 -3.48 -15.16
C CYS A 29 45.18 -2.98 -16.60
N VAL A 30 44.92 -1.69 -16.80
CA VAL A 30 44.80 -1.09 -18.14
C VAL A 30 46.16 -1.07 -18.86
N LEU A 31 47.26 -0.78 -18.16
CA LEU A 31 48.62 -0.85 -18.72
C LEU A 31 49.04 -2.28 -19.06
N ALA A 32 48.65 -3.28 -18.25
CA ALA A 32 48.90 -4.69 -18.55
C ALA A 32 48.09 -5.20 -19.75
N LEU A 33 46.82 -4.78 -19.89
CA LEU A 33 45.99 -5.10 -21.05
C LEU A 33 46.47 -4.39 -22.33
N LEU A 34 46.97 -3.14 -22.23
CA LEU A 34 47.60 -2.42 -23.34
C LEU A 34 48.92 -3.06 -23.79
N ALA A 35 49.72 -3.60 -22.87
CA ALA A 35 50.96 -4.31 -23.20
C ALA A 35 50.68 -5.63 -23.94
N ILE A 36 49.62 -6.37 -23.55
CA ILE A 36 49.17 -7.60 -24.24
C ILE A 36 48.56 -7.28 -25.62
N ALA A 37 47.83 -6.16 -25.73
CA ALA A 37 47.27 -5.68 -26.98
C ALA A 37 48.34 -5.13 -27.96
N MET A 38 49.46 -4.59 -27.46
CA MET A 38 50.56 -4.12 -28.31
C MET A 38 51.47 -5.24 -28.83
N THR A 39 51.50 -6.41 -28.21
CA THR A 39 52.20 -7.60 -28.73
C THR A 39 51.45 -8.33 -29.86
N THR A 40 50.21 -7.95 -30.18
CA THR A 40 49.35 -8.68 -31.13
C THR A 40 49.01 -7.89 -32.41
N ILE A 41 49.79 -6.86 -32.77
CA ILE A 41 49.54 -6.06 -33.98
C ILE A 41 50.76 -6.10 -34.93
N ALA A 42 50.70 -6.98 -35.93
CA ALA A 42 51.07 -6.74 -37.35
C ALA A 42 50.89 -8.04 -38.18
N PRO A 43 50.60 -7.97 -39.50
CA PRO A 43 49.48 -7.29 -40.14
C PRO A 43 48.57 -8.29 -40.90
N ARG A 44 47.29 -7.93 -41.06
CA ARG A 44 46.33 -8.60 -41.97
C ARG A 44 46.82 -8.50 -43.42
N ARG A 45 46.91 -9.64 -44.14
CA ARG A 45 46.82 -9.68 -45.60
C ARG A 45 45.52 -10.35 -46.04
N VAL A 46 44.88 -9.65 -46.96
CA VAL A 46 43.65 -9.95 -47.69
C VAL A 46 43.90 -11.11 -48.65
N THR A 47 42.87 -11.96 -48.83
CA THR A 47 42.33 -12.57 -50.07
C THR A 47 42.11 -14.09 -49.99
N ALA A 48 40.86 -14.45 -50.30
CA ALA A 48 40.43 -15.58 -51.13
C ALA A 48 40.87 -17.01 -50.75
N TRP A 49 39.90 -17.78 -50.26
CA TRP A 49 39.91 -19.23 -50.44
C TRP A 49 39.42 -19.58 -51.84
N GLY A 50 40.34 -20.15 -52.61
CA GLY A 50 40.10 -20.99 -53.76
C GLY A 50 41.31 -21.90 -53.90
N HIS A 51 41.27 -23.07 -53.26
CA HIS A 51 42.23 -24.14 -53.50
C HIS A 51 41.53 -25.28 -54.24
N HIS A 52 41.95 -25.50 -55.48
CA HIS A 52 42.58 -26.77 -55.86
C HIS A 52 44.04 -26.48 -56.30
N THR A 53 44.93 -27.30 -55.74
CA THR A 53 46.35 -27.65 -55.98
C THR A 53 46.96 -27.53 -57.40
N PRO A 54 48.28 -27.82 -57.63
CA PRO A 54 49.46 -27.96 -56.73
C PRO A 54 50.79 -27.32 -57.27
N ALA A 55 51.87 -27.46 -56.48
CA ALA A 55 53.20 -27.96 -56.90
C ALA A 55 54.45 -27.06 -56.69
N ARG A 56 55.40 -27.67 -55.96
CA ARG A 56 56.87 -27.76 -56.15
C ARG A 56 57.82 -26.55 -55.92
N SER A 57 58.78 -26.88 -55.05
CA SER A 57 60.24 -26.69 -55.14
C SER A 57 60.86 -25.30 -54.99
N ALA A 58 61.73 -25.18 -53.98
CA ALA A 58 63.20 -25.05 -54.09
C ALA A 58 63.77 -24.10 -53.02
N GLY A 59 64.87 -24.53 -52.38
CA GLY A 59 65.57 -23.79 -51.33
C GLY A 59 66.50 -22.67 -51.84
N PRO A 60 67.66 -22.47 -51.19
CA PRO A 60 67.96 -21.36 -50.27
C PRO A 60 69.13 -20.50 -50.86
N PRO A 61 70.10 -19.90 -50.11
CA PRO A 61 70.18 -19.11 -48.87
C PRO A 61 70.92 -17.75 -49.10
N ARG A 62 71.17 -16.95 -48.04
CA ARG A 62 72.39 -16.11 -47.76
C ARG A 62 72.06 -15.16 -46.60
N GLU A 63 72.41 -15.47 -45.34
CA GLU A 63 73.71 -15.31 -44.64
C GLU A 63 74.35 -13.91 -44.72
N ILE A 64 74.73 -13.39 -43.54
CA ILE A 64 75.89 -12.53 -43.16
C ILE A 64 75.55 -11.76 -41.85
N PRO A 65 76.45 -11.58 -40.85
CA PRO A 65 77.20 -12.55 -40.05
C PRO A 65 77.03 -12.29 -38.52
N ALA A 66 77.62 -13.14 -37.68
CA ALA A 66 77.67 -12.98 -36.22
C ALA A 66 78.66 -11.89 -35.75
N PRO A 67 78.55 -11.44 -34.49
CA PRO A 67 79.71 -11.66 -33.62
C PRO A 67 79.36 -12.20 -32.21
N SER A 68 80.15 -13.20 -31.82
CA SER A 68 80.51 -13.66 -30.48
C SER A 68 81.03 -12.52 -29.60
N THR A 69 80.95 -12.44 -28.26
CA THR A 69 80.56 -13.34 -27.16
C THR A 69 80.63 -12.52 -25.85
N ALA A 70 79.95 -13.01 -24.81
CA ALA A 70 80.09 -12.71 -23.37
C ALA A 70 79.20 -11.60 -22.78
N PRO A 71 78.86 -11.64 -21.48
CA PRO A 71 78.33 -12.74 -20.67
C PRO A 71 77.08 -12.24 -19.86
N TRP A 72 76.04 -11.78 -20.55
CA TRP A 72 74.83 -11.21 -19.92
C TRP A 72 73.62 -12.16 -19.84
N LEU A 73 73.71 -13.33 -20.49
CA LEU A 73 72.59 -14.27 -20.63
C LEU A 73 72.31 -15.14 -19.39
N LEU A 74 73.27 -15.30 -18.48
CA LEU A 74 73.04 -16.06 -17.23
C LEU A 74 72.42 -15.23 -16.11
N GLY A 75 72.66 -13.90 -16.07
CA GLY A 75 72.05 -12.99 -15.09
C GLY A 75 70.57 -12.69 -15.37
N PHE A 76 70.19 -12.58 -16.65
CA PHE A 76 68.79 -12.33 -17.04
C PHE A 76 67.88 -13.55 -16.88
N LEU A 77 68.40 -14.77 -17.03
CA LEU A 77 67.61 -15.99 -16.79
C LEU A 77 67.35 -16.25 -15.30
N ALA A 78 68.26 -15.88 -14.40
CA ALA A 78 68.07 -16.02 -12.96
C ALA A 78 67.10 -14.96 -12.39
N LEU A 79 67.20 -13.69 -12.83
CA LEU A 79 66.26 -12.62 -12.45
C LEU A 79 64.88 -12.78 -13.12
N GLY A 80 64.85 -13.23 -14.39
CA GLY A 80 63.62 -13.58 -15.08
C GLY A 80 62.93 -14.81 -14.47
N GLY A 81 63.71 -15.80 -14.02
CA GLY A 81 63.20 -16.99 -13.33
C GLY A 81 62.60 -16.67 -11.96
N ALA A 82 63.25 -15.82 -11.16
CA ALA A 82 62.72 -15.38 -9.87
C ALA A 82 61.48 -14.48 -10.02
N GLY A 83 61.48 -13.57 -11.00
CA GLY A 83 60.33 -12.73 -11.33
C GLY A 83 59.14 -13.54 -11.88
N ALA A 84 59.39 -14.49 -12.78
CA ALA A 84 58.36 -15.38 -13.32
C ALA A 84 57.84 -16.37 -12.27
N TRP A 85 58.69 -16.83 -11.34
CA TRP A 85 58.25 -17.64 -10.20
C TRP A 85 57.44 -16.81 -9.20
N TRP A 86 57.80 -15.56 -8.92
CA TRP A 86 57.06 -14.70 -7.99
C TRP A 86 55.73 -14.23 -8.58
N VAL A 87 55.70 -13.87 -9.86
CA VAL A 87 54.46 -13.58 -10.62
C VAL A 87 53.65 -14.86 -10.78
N GLY A 88 54.26 -16.00 -11.08
CA GLY A 88 53.61 -17.30 -11.12
C GLY A 88 53.04 -17.72 -9.77
N HIS A 89 53.71 -17.41 -8.67
CA HIS A 89 53.23 -17.66 -7.31
C HIS A 89 52.11 -16.69 -6.92
N LEU A 90 52.15 -15.43 -7.35
CA LEU A 90 51.07 -14.45 -7.16
C LEU A 90 49.84 -14.79 -8.02
N VAL A 91 50.04 -15.18 -9.28
CA VAL A 91 48.98 -15.64 -10.19
C VAL A 91 48.43 -16.98 -9.72
N ALA A 92 49.25 -17.91 -9.25
CA ALA A 92 48.78 -19.15 -8.63
C ALA A 92 48.03 -18.87 -7.33
N ARG A 93 48.49 -17.94 -6.48
CA ARG A 93 47.74 -17.51 -5.28
C ARG A 93 46.43 -16.81 -5.65
N ALA A 94 46.42 -16.00 -6.69
CA ALA A 94 45.23 -15.32 -7.18
C ALA A 94 44.26 -16.29 -7.87
N GLN A 95 44.75 -17.29 -8.61
CA GLN A 95 43.95 -18.35 -9.21
C GLN A 95 43.45 -19.35 -8.18
N ILE A 96 44.23 -19.65 -7.13
CA ILE A 96 43.79 -20.44 -5.98
C ILE A 96 42.76 -19.64 -5.18
N ALA A 97 42.95 -18.34 -4.97
CA ALA A 97 41.96 -17.46 -4.34
C ALA A 97 40.68 -17.35 -5.20
N ALA A 98 40.81 -17.23 -6.53
CA ALA A 98 39.70 -17.15 -7.48
C ALA A 98 38.93 -18.48 -7.59
N ARG A 99 39.64 -19.62 -7.62
CA ARG A 99 39.04 -20.97 -7.56
C ARG A 99 38.40 -21.24 -6.19
N ARG A 100 38.95 -20.69 -5.11
CA ARG A 100 38.35 -20.73 -3.75
C ARG A 100 37.10 -19.87 -3.66
N THR A 101 37.09 -18.66 -4.21
CA THR A 101 35.86 -17.85 -4.29
C THR A 101 34.82 -18.47 -5.21
N ALA A 102 35.23 -19.20 -6.26
CA ALA A 102 34.32 -19.95 -7.12
C ALA A 102 33.72 -21.20 -6.43
N SER A 103 34.52 -21.95 -5.66
CA SER A 103 34.05 -23.07 -4.82
C SER A 103 33.16 -22.58 -3.67
N ALA A 104 33.54 -21.52 -2.97
CA ALA A 104 32.72 -20.87 -1.93
C ALA A 104 31.45 -20.18 -2.48
N ALA A 105 31.35 -19.97 -3.79
CA ALA A 105 30.13 -19.53 -4.46
C ALA A 105 29.20 -20.70 -4.81
N GLN A 106 29.75 -21.88 -5.14
CA GLN A 106 28.99 -23.10 -5.41
C GLN A 106 28.35 -23.70 -4.14
N ASP A 107 29.03 -23.61 -3.00
CA ASP A 107 28.56 -24.18 -1.73
C ASP A 107 27.82 -23.17 -0.82
N TRP A 108 27.68 -21.91 -1.26
CA TRP A 108 27.07 -20.85 -0.45
C TRP A 108 25.66 -21.19 0.02
N HIS A 109 24.82 -21.74 -0.84
CA HIS A 109 23.45 -22.10 -0.48
C HIS A 109 23.39 -23.14 0.65
N ALA A 110 24.35 -24.08 0.70
CA ALA A 110 24.41 -25.07 1.78
C ALA A 110 24.90 -24.46 3.09
N TRP A 111 25.85 -23.52 3.02
CA TRP A 111 26.34 -22.78 4.19
C TRP A 111 25.27 -21.84 4.75
N ASP A 112 24.54 -21.18 3.86
CA ASP A 112 23.44 -20.27 4.18
C ASP A 112 22.33 -21.00 4.94
N GLN A 113 21.90 -22.16 4.43
CA GLN A 113 20.94 -23.03 5.12
C GLN A 113 21.45 -23.53 6.47
N ALA A 114 22.73 -23.90 6.57
CA ALA A 114 23.31 -24.36 7.83
C ALA A 114 23.35 -23.26 8.89
N ILE A 115 23.67 -22.02 8.49
CA ILE A 115 23.64 -20.85 9.38
C ILE A 115 22.20 -20.57 9.81
N GLU A 116 21.25 -20.54 8.87
CA GLU A 116 19.83 -20.31 9.15
C GLU A 116 19.26 -21.37 10.11
N GLU A 117 19.53 -22.66 9.88
CA GLU A 117 19.07 -23.74 10.76
C GLU A 117 19.66 -23.63 12.17
N THR A 118 20.95 -23.28 12.27
CA THR A 118 21.61 -23.11 13.57
C THR A 118 21.04 -21.90 14.30
N LEU A 119 20.74 -20.82 13.58
CA LEU A 119 20.13 -19.60 14.12
C LEU A 119 18.70 -19.88 14.62
N LEU A 120 17.89 -20.63 13.87
CA LEU A 120 16.53 -21.01 14.27
C LEU A 120 16.50 -21.95 15.49
N ARG A 121 17.51 -22.81 15.65
CA ARG A 121 17.59 -23.77 16.77
C ARG A 121 18.15 -23.15 18.05
N HIS A 122 19.19 -22.35 17.94
CA HIS A 122 19.96 -21.88 19.08
C HIS A 122 19.82 -20.38 19.35
N HIS A 123 19.13 -19.63 18.47
CA HIS A 123 18.91 -18.18 18.53
C HIS A 123 20.20 -17.34 18.58
N ARG A 124 21.34 -18.02 18.37
CA ARG A 124 22.71 -17.52 18.38
C ARG A 124 23.57 -18.52 17.62
N VAL A 125 24.42 -18.04 16.72
CA VAL A 125 25.33 -18.89 15.95
C VAL A 125 26.75 -18.57 16.37
N ARG A 126 27.40 -19.54 17.03
CA ARG A 126 28.86 -19.51 17.24
C ARG A 126 29.53 -20.15 16.04
N ALA A 127 30.65 -19.59 15.59
CA ALA A 127 31.44 -20.22 14.52
C ALA A 127 31.78 -21.68 14.84
N ASP A 128 31.99 -22.05 16.10
CA ASP A 128 32.30 -23.43 16.48
C ASP A 128 31.18 -24.43 16.21
N ALA A 129 29.92 -23.97 16.24
CA ALA A 129 28.72 -24.79 16.06
C ALA A 129 28.44 -25.17 14.59
N LEU A 130 29.06 -24.46 13.63
CA LEU A 130 28.86 -24.67 12.20
C LEU A 130 29.77 -25.79 11.67
N THR A 131 29.48 -27.03 12.04
CA THR A 131 30.30 -28.21 11.69
C THR A 131 30.32 -28.52 10.19
N THR A 132 29.29 -28.11 9.45
CA THR A 132 29.17 -28.24 8.00
C THR A 132 30.06 -27.27 7.23
N ILE A 133 30.49 -26.17 7.84
CA ILE A 133 31.34 -25.15 7.21
C ILE A 133 32.80 -25.37 7.65
N PRO A 134 33.77 -25.37 6.72
CA PRO A 134 35.19 -25.50 7.07
C PRO A 134 35.63 -24.44 8.09
N PRO A 135 36.43 -24.79 9.13
CA PRO A 135 36.79 -23.88 10.22
C PRO A 135 37.36 -22.53 9.78
N ARG A 136 38.11 -22.51 8.66
CA ARG A 136 38.76 -21.31 8.11
C ARG A 136 37.78 -20.38 7.38
N GLU A 137 36.61 -20.86 7.02
CA GLU A 137 35.62 -20.13 6.20
C GLU A 137 34.41 -19.67 7.01
N ARG A 138 34.26 -20.13 8.26
CA ARG A 138 33.09 -19.84 9.12
C ARG A 138 32.89 -18.35 9.39
N VAL A 139 33.95 -17.62 9.70
CA VAL A 139 33.89 -16.16 9.94
C VAL A 139 33.49 -15.41 8.67
N VAL A 140 34.02 -15.83 7.52
CA VAL A 140 33.68 -15.24 6.21
C VAL A 140 32.24 -15.54 5.83
N ALA A 141 31.77 -16.77 6.10
CA ALA A 141 30.40 -17.19 5.87
C ALA A 141 29.41 -16.42 6.75
N LEU A 142 29.70 -16.26 8.05
CA LEU A 142 28.88 -15.46 8.96
C LEU A 142 28.81 -13.98 8.52
N ARG A 143 29.94 -13.40 8.12
CA ARG A 143 29.95 -12.02 7.59
C ARG A 143 29.11 -11.90 6.32
N ARG A 144 29.29 -12.83 5.38
CA ARG A 144 28.51 -12.88 4.14
C ARG A 144 27.02 -13.10 4.42
N TYR A 145 26.66 -13.85 5.46
CA TYR A 145 25.27 -14.08 5.84
C TYR A 145 24.60 -12.78 6.26
N VAL A 146 25.26 -11.98 7.12
CA VAL A 146 24.79 -10.64 7.52
C VAL A 146 24.70 -9.70 6.32
N ASP A 147 25.68 -9.74 5.42
CA ASP A 147 25.66 -8.89 4.22
C ASP A 147 24.56 -9.29 3.21
N THR A 148 24.17 -10.56 3.19
CA THR A 148 23.13 -11.09 2.28
C THR A 148 21.73 -10.91 2.86
N HIS A 149 21.55 -11.12 4.17
CA HIS A 149 20.27 -11.06 4.87
C HIS A 149 20.09 -9.74 5.64
N LYS A 150 20.09 -8.63 4.90
CA LYS A 150 19.94 -7.28 5.49
C LYS A 150 18.54 -7.01 6.05
N GLU A 151 17.59 -7.87 5.74
CA GLU A 151 16.24 -7.88 6.29
C GLU A 151 16.20 -8.29 7.76
N TYR A 152 17.24 -8.95 8.28
CA TYR A 152 17.35 -9.34 9.68
C TYR A 152 18.29 -8.41 10.45
N ASP A 153 17.87 -8.07 11.67
CA ASP A 153 18.65 -7.28 12.61
C ASP A 153 19.66 -8.17 13.34
N LEU A 154 20.76 -8.47 12.65
CA LEU A 154 21.82 -9.37 13.13
C LEU A 154 23.06 -8.59 13.55
N LEU A 155 23.56 -8.88 14.75
CA LEU A 155 24.84 -8.41 15.26
C LEU A 155 25.88 -9.51 15.09
N PHE A 156 26.99 -9.16 14.44
CA PHE A 156 28.14 -10.03 14.32
C PHE A 156 29.31 -9.46 15.13
N ASP A 157 29.69 -10.18 16.19
CA ASP A 157 30.89 -9.90 16.98
C ASP A 157 32.08 -10.64 16.36
N GLU A 158 32.97 -9.89 15.70
CA GLU A 158 34.19 -10.42 15.08
C GLU A 158 35.16 -11.03 16.12
N ALA A 159 35.20 -10.51 17.35
CA ALA A 159 36.12 -10.98 18.39
C ALA A 159 35.64 -12.29 19.02
N ALA A 160 34.33 -12.42 19.25
CA ALA A 160 33.72 -13.65 19.77
C ALA A 160 33.35 -14.68 18.69
N SER A 161 33.41 -14.29 17.40
CA SER A 161 32.93 -15.09 16.26
C SER A 161 31.49 -15.58 16.46
N VAL A 162 30.64 -14.66 16.91
CA VAL A 162 29.24 -14.91 17.26
C VAL A 162 28.34 -14.04 16.41
N LEU A 163 27.31 -14.65 15.86
CA LEU A 163 26.16 -13.99 15.25
C LEU A 163 24.95 -14.11 16.18
N GLU A 164 24.33 -13.00 16.53
CA GLU A 164 23.12 -12.97 17.35
C GLU A 164 22.13 -11.91 16.87
N PRO A 165 20.81 -12.17 16.90
CA PRO A 165 19.81 -11.14 16.62
C PRO A 165 19.80 -10.08 17.71
N ILE A 166 19.49 -8.83 17.36
CA ILE A 166 19.32 -7.73 18.35
C ILE A 166 18.26 -8.12 19.40
N ALA A 167 17.19 -8.78 18.96
CA ALA A 167 16.10 -9.27 19.81
C ALA A 167 16.36 -10.66 20.44
N SER A 168 17.62 -11.02 20.72
CA SER A 168 18.00 -12.35 21.23
C SER A 168 17.26 -12.76 22.51
N ALA A 169 17.05 -11.82 23.44
CA ALA A 169 16.33 -12.09 24.69
C ALA A 169 14.83 -12.38 24.47
N GLU A 170 14.19 -11.70 23.50
CA GLU A 170 12.80 -11.97 23.12
C GLU A 170 12.66 -13.32 22.42
N LEU A 171 13.56 -13.63 21.50
CA LEU A 171 13.62 -14.92 20.83
C LEU A 171 13.84 -16.08 21.80
N ALA A 172 14.72 -15.93 22.79
CA ALA A 172 14.93 -16.93 23.83
C ALA A 172 13.66 -17.16 24.68
N ARG A 173 12.93 -16.09 25.03
CA ARG A 173 11.64 -16.20 25.73
C ARG A 173 10.59 -16.91 24.87
N LEU A 174 10.50 -16.58 23.58
CA LEU A 174 9.60 -17.23 22.63
C LEU A 174 9.91 -18.72 22.55
N ALA A 175 11.18 -19.08 22.37
CA ALA A 175 11.64 -20.46 22.27
C ALA A 175 11.32 -21.27 23.53
N HIS A 176 11.57 -20.69 24.71
CA HIS A 176 11.26 -21.32 25.98
C HIS A 176 9.75 -21.60 26.14
N ARG A 177 8.91 -20.60 25.85
CA ARG A 177 7.44 -20.74 25.88
C ARG A 177 6.94 -21.74 24.85
N TRP A 178 7.52 -21.76 23.65
CA TRP A 178 7.17 -22.71 22.59
C TRP A 178 7.49 -24.15 23.02
N GLN A 179 8.65 -24.39 23.62
CA GLN A 179 9.02 -25.70 24.17
C GLN A 179 8.09 -26.14 25.30
N GLN A 180 7.69 -25.23 26.19
CA GLN A 180 6.69 -25.53 27.22
C GLN A 180 5.35 -25.91 26.59
N LEU A 181 4.91 -25.20 25.55
CA LEU A 181 3.67 -25.48 24.83
C LEU A 181 3.69 -26.87 24.18
N ILE A 182 4.79 -27.22 23.48
CA ILE A 182 4.98 -28.57 22.92
C ILE A 182 4.97 -29.62 24.03
N ALA A 183 5.75 -29.43 25.11
CA ALA A 183 5.82 -30.39 26.20
C ALA A 183 4.46 -30.68 26.84
N ARG A 184 3.56 -29.68 26.90
CA ARG A 184 2.19 -29.87 27.40
C ARG A 184 1.29 -30.61 26.41
N LEU A 185 1.45 -30.38 25.11
CA LEU A 185 0.76 -31.15 24.07
C LEU A 185 1.24 -32.61 24.01
N ASP A 186 2.54 -32.84 24.27
CA ASP A 186 3.19 -34.15 24.24
C ASP A 186 2.97 -34.96 25.51
N GLY A 187 2.98 -34.31 26.67
CA GLY A 187 2.69 -34.91 27.97
C GLY A 187 1.31 -35.58 28.05
N GLY A 188 0.37 -35.17 27.18
CA GLY A 188 -0.94 -35.80 27.03
C GLY A 188 -0.91 -37.21 26.41
N THR A 189 0.17 -37.64 25.76
CA THR A 189 0.18 -38.93 25.04
C THR A 189 0.72 -40.12 25.86
N ARG A 190 1.40 -39.91 27.01
CA ARG A 190 2.06 -41.01 27.73
C ARG A 190 1.96 -41.04 29.26
N ALA A 191 1.52 -40.00 29.96
CA ALA A 191 1.49 -40.03 31.43
C ALA A 191 0.52 -39.02 32.06
N ALA A 192 -0.77 -39.32 32.10
CA ALA A 192 -1.73 -38.83 33.11
C ALA A 192 -3.16 -39.24 32.71
N ALA A 193 -3.66 -40.33 33.28
CA ALA A 193 -5.05 -40.76 33.15
C ALA A 193 -6.01 -40.02 34.12
N ASP A 194 -5.51 -39.19 35.04
CA ASP A 194 -6.30 -38.68 36.19
C ASP A 194 -6.54 -37.16 36.24
N VAL A 195 -6.12 -36.37 35.24
CA VAL A 195 -6.41 -34.91 35.21
C VAL A 195 -7.48 -34.60 34.15
N PRO A 196 -8.61 -33.96 34.50
CA PRO A 196 -9.66 -33.65 33.52
C PRO A 196 -9.15 -32.77 32.37
N ASP A 197 -9.62 -33.06 31.15
CA ASP A 197 -9.18 -32.46 29.88
C ASP A 197 -9.32 -30.92 29.83
N ARG A 198 -10.21 -30.35 30.67
CA ARG A 198 -10.45 -28.90 30.79
C ARG A 198 -9.26 -28.12 31.35
N ASP A 199 -8.58 -28.63 32.38
CA ASP A 199 -7.50 -27.89 33.05
C ASP A 199 -6.20 -27.87 32.21
N ARG A 200 -5.98 -28.89 31.38
CA ARG A 200 -4.81 -28.97 30.48
C ARG A 200 -4.90 -27.98 29.32
N SER A 201 -6.09 -27.83 28.74
CA SER A 201 -6.35 -26.86 27.68
C SER A 201 -6.24 -25.42 28.20
N ALA A 202 -6.61 -25.18 29.45
CA ALA A 202 -6.46 -23.88 30.11
C ALA A 202 -4.98 -23.48 30.30
N ASP A 203 -4.13 -24.40 30.75
CA ASP A 203 -2.68 -24.15 30.90
C ASP A 203 -1.99 -23.90 29.55
N ALA A 204 -2.31 -24.69 28.52
CA ALA A 204 -1.77 -24.50 27.18
C ALA A 204 -2.26 -23.18 26.56
N ALA A 205 -3.52 -22.81 26.80
CA ALA A 205 -4.08 -21.52 26.41
C ALA A 205 -3.38 -20.34 27.11
N ALA A 206 -3.00 -20.47 28.38
CA ALA A 206 -2.24 -19.43 29.09
C ALA A 206 -0.86 -19.19 28.45
N ILE A 207 -0.14 -20.25 28.06
CA ILE A 207 1.14 -20.13 27.35
C ILE A 207 0.94 -19.51 25.96
N ALA A 208 -0.12 -19.91 25.25
CA ALA A 208 -0.47 -19.31 23.95
C ALA A 208 -0.84 -17.82 24.07
N ALA A 209 -1.52 -17.42 25.15
CA ALA A 209 -1.81 -16.02 25.45
C ALA A 209 -0.52 -15.21 25.61
N ASP A 210 0.45 -15.75 26.36
CA ASP A 210 1.76 -15.15 26.59
C ASP A 210 2.56 -14.95 25.29
N ILE A 211 2.53 -15.94 24.40
CA ILE A 211 3.14 -15.83 23.06
C ILE A 211 2.41 -14.76 22.24
N THR A 212 1.08 -14.71 22.30
CA THR A 212 0.28 -13.72 21.60
C THR A 212 0.60 -12.29 22.05
N VAL A 213 0.71 -12.06 23.37
CA VAL A 213 1.07 -10.75 23.93
C VAL A 213 2.47 -10.33 23.46
N GLN A 214 3.41 -11.28 23.46
CA GLN A 214 4.77 -11.01 22.98
C GLN A 214 4.78 -10.64 21.48
N LEU A 215 4.01 -11.35 20.66
CA LEU A 215 3.84 -11.07 19.23
C LEU A 215 3.18 -9.70 19.01
N CYS A 216 2.14 -9.37 19.78
CA CYS A 216 1.46 -8.08 19.73
C CYS A 216 2.41 -6.92 20.05
N HIS A 217 3.25 -7.06 21.07
CA HIS A 217 4.23 -6.04 21.42
C HIS A 217 5.24 -5.80 20.28
N ARG A 218 5.67 -6.87 19.59
CA ARG A 218 6.61 -6.76 18.47
C ARG A 218 5.97 -6.12 17.24
N LEU A 219 4.72 -6.45 16.94
CA LEU A 219 3.97 -5.95 15.78
C LEU A 219 3.24 -4.62 16.03
N GLY A 220 3.21 -4.13 17.27
CA GLY A 220 2.45 -2.94 17.67
C GLY A 220 0.93 -3.17 17.72
N PHE A 221 0.47 -4.41 17.78
CA PHE A 221 -0.96 -4.73 17.86
C PHE A 221 -1.50 -4.55 19.28
N THR A 222 -2.78 -4.22 19.41
CA THR A 222 -3.45 -4.11 20.72
C THR A 222 -4.37 -5.31 20.95
N PRO A 223 -4.14 -6.13 22.00
CA PRO A 223 -5.02 -7.25 22.36
C PRO A 223 -6.37 -6.77 22.90
N PHE A 224 -7.45 -7.52 22.65
CA PHE A 224 -8.83 -7.18 23.07
C PHE A 224 -9.48 -8.29 23.91
N GLU A 225 -9.98 -9.34 23.26
CA GLU A 225 -10.74 -10.42 23.90
C GLU A 225 -10.13 -11.77 23.51
N SER A 226 -10.03 -12.69 24.46
CA SER A 226 -9.59 -14.06 24.20
C SER A 226 -10.65 -15.07 24.59
N ARG A 227 -10.77 -16.15 23.82
CA ARG A 227 -11.66 -17.28 24.08
C ARG A 227 -10.95 -18.59 23.78
N THR A 228 -11.26 -19.60 24.58
CA THR A 228 -10.87 -20.99 24.32
C THR A 228 -12.10 -21.77 23.89
N TYR A 229 -12.00 -22.51 22.78
CA TYR A 229 -13.06 -23.38 22.29
C TYR A 229 -12.47 -24.72 21.88
N ARG A 230 -12.89 -25.80 22.57
CA ARG A 230 -12.33 -27.15 22.38
C ARG A 230 -10.80 -27.12 22.55
N SER A 231 -10.06 -27.48 21.51
CA SER A 231 -8.60 -27.46 21.43
C SER A 231 -8.07 -26.27 20.62
N LEU A 232 -8.82 -25.17 20.59
CA LEU A 232 -8.43 -23.90 19.98
C LEU A 232 -8.38 -22.80 21.02
N TYR A 233 -7.33 -21.99 20.97
CA TYR A 233 -7.24 -20.74 21.71
C TYR A 233 -7.22 -19.58 20.74
N GLY A 234 -8.18 -18.67 20.83
CA GLY A 234 -8.27 -17.49 19.97
C GLY A 234 -8.13 -16.20 20.76
N HIS A 235 -7.36 -15.25 20.25
CA HIS A 235 -7.18 -13.94 20.84
C HIS A 235 -7.40 -12.86 19.77
N VAL A 236 -8.41 -12.02 19.96
CA VAL A 236 -8.73 -10.91 19.05
C VAL A 236 -7.73 -9.79 19.25
N VAL A 237 -7.03 -9.44 18.19
CA VAL A 237 -6.07 -8.35 18.14
C VAL A 237 -6.58 -7.25 17.22
N LYS A 238 -6.23 -6.01 17.52
CA LYS A 238 -6.43 -4.87 16.62
C LYS A 238 -5.07 -4.48 16.05
N ALA A 239 -4.96 -4.54 14.71
CA ALA A 239 -3.75 -4.17 14.02
C ALA A 239 -3.60 -2.64 13.90
N THR A 240 -2.36 -2.18 13.89
CA THR A 240 -1.97 -0.83 13.46
C THR A 240 -2.19 -0.67 11.96
N ALA A 241 -2.13 0.58 11.47
CA ALA A 241 -2.54 0.94 10.12
C ALA A 241 -1.64 0.35 9.02
N VAL A 242 -1.91 -0.89 8.60
CA VAL A 242 -1.28 -1.51 7.42
C VAL A 242 -1.99 -1.03 6.15
N HIS A 243 -1.27 -0.72 5.08
CA HIS A 243 -1.81 -0.35 3.76
C HIS A 243 -2.38 -1.55 2.97
N LEU A 244 -3.00 -2.52 3.65
CA LEU A 244 -3.67 -3.67 3.07
C LEU A 244 -5.14 -3.67 3.51
N SER A 245 -6.01 -4.32 2.73
CA SER A 245 -7.42 -4.53 3.11
C SER A 245 -7.55 -5.68 4.12
N ILE A 246 -6.84 -5.57 5.25
CA ILE A 246 -6.96 -6.50 6.38
C ILE A 246 -7.96 -5.91 7.37
N PRO A 247 -8.90 -6.71 7.90
CA PRO A 247 -9.81 -6.23 8.94
C PRO A 247 -9.03 -5.59 10.10
N ALA A 248 -9.49 -4.43 10.58
CA ALA A 248 -8.81 -3.73 11.68
C ALA A 248 -8.74 -4.58 12.97
N ARG A 249 -9.64 -5.56 13.11
CA ARG A 249 -9.67 -6.55 14.19
C ARG A 249 -9.69 -7.95 13.58
N PHE A 250 -8.85 -8.85 14.07
CA PHE A 250 -8.86 -10.25 13.68
C PHE A 250 -8.32 -11.14 14.81
N PRO A 251 -8.70 -12.43 14.86
CA PRO A 251 -8.19 -13.36 15.84
C PRO A 251 -6.85 -13.99 15.40
N ILE A 252 -5.95 -14.13 16.36
CA ILE A 252 -4.83 -15.07 16.30
C ILE A 252 -5.28 -16.34 17.03
N VAL A 253 -5.33 -17.46 16.30
CA VAL A 253 -5.86 -18.74 16.77
C VAL A 253 -4.74 -19.78 16.83
N PHE A 254 -4.46 -20.28 18.03
CA PHE A 254 -3.55 -21.41 18.25
C PHE A 254 -4.31 -22.72 18.14
N VAL A 255 -3.80 -23.62 17.29
CA VAL A 255 -4.34 -24.97 17.14
C VAL A 255 -3.62 -25.91 18.12
N LEU A 256 -4.26 -26.16 19.27
CA LEU A 256 -3.71 -26.92 20.40
C LEU A 256 -4.08 -28.42 20.33
N ARG A 257 -4.04 -29.01 19.14
CA ARG A 257 -4.29 -30.46 18.91
C ARG A 257 -3.29 -30.99 17.89
N ARG A 258 -2.97 -32.30 17.94
CA ARG A 258 -2.06 -32.94 16.97
C ARG A 258 -2.75 -33.34 15.66
N ASP A 259 -3.98 -33.84 15.73
CA ASP A 259 -4.69 -34.33 14.54
C ASP A 259 -5.37 -33.18 13.79
N LEU A 260 -4.96 -32.95 12.54
CA LEU A 260 -5.46 -31.89 11.66
C LEU A 260 -6.41 -32.50 10.61
N HIS A 261 -7.69 -32.67 10.97
CA HIS A 261 -8.74 -33.11 10.04
C HIS A 261 -9.63 -31.94 9.59
N ALA A 262 -10.47 -32.16 8.58
CA ALA A 262 -11.38 -31.14 8.05
C ALA A 262 -12.30 -30.52 9.12
N ASP A 263 -12.60 -31.25 10.21
CA ASP A 263 -13.38 -30.76 11.34
C ASP A 263 -12.73 -29.56 12.06
N VAL A 264 -11.41 -29.40 11.96
CA VAL A 264 -10.69 -28.26 12.56
C VAL A 264 -11.15 -26.93 11.97
N LEU A 265 -11.41 -26.86 10.67
CA LEU A 265 -11.94 -25.65 10.04
C LEU A 265 -13.36 -25.33 10.53
N ARG A 266 -14.18 -26.36 10.81
CA ARG A 266 -15.51 -26.17 11.42
C ARG A 266 -15.39 -25.64 12.84
N ASP A 267 -14.45 -26.16 13.63
CA ASP A 267 -14.17 -25.70 14.98
C ASP A 267 -13.66 -24.25 15.00
N ILE A 268 -12.79 -23.88 14.06
CA ILE A 268 -12.30 -22.49 13.89
C ILE A 268 -13.46 -21.55 13.58
N ARG A 269 -14.31 -21.89 12.61
CA ARG A 269 -15.50 -21.06 12.29
C ARG A 269 -16.43 -20.92 13.50
N GLY A 270 -16.59 -21.98 14.29
CA GLY A 270 -17.34 -21.93 15.55
C GLY A 270 -16.74 -20.95 16.56
N LEU A 271 -15.42 -20.99 16.75
CA LEU A 271 -14.70 -20.04 17.61
C LEU A 271 -14.83 -18.60 17.09
N MET A 272 -14.77 -18.37 15.78
CA MET A 272 -14.93 -17.04 15.19
C MET A 272 -16.31 -16.45 15.45
N SER A 273 -17.37 -17.26 15.33
CA SER A 273 -18.74 -16.85 15.69
C SER A 273 -18.85 -16.48 17.16
N MET A 274 -18.17 -17.20 18.07
CA MET A 274 -18.15 -16.87 19.51
C MET A 274 -17.38 -15.58 19.81
N LEU A 275 -16.37 -15.24 19.00
CA LEU A 275 -15.62 -14.00 19.07
C LEU A 275 -16.31 -12.82 18.36
N ASN A 276 -17.56 -13.01 17.90
CA ASN A 276 -18.33 -12.01 17.15
C ASN A 276 -17.59 -11.44 15.93
N MET A 277 -16.77 -12.27 15.27
CA MET A 277 -16.04 -11.87 14.08
C MET A 277 -16.97 -11.84 12.87
N SER A 278 -17.04 -10.69 12.19
CA SER A 278 -17.86 -10.52 10.97
C SER A 278 -17.17 -10.99 9.69
N THR A 279 -15.84 -11.18 9.74
CA THR A 279 -15.01 -11.59 8.59
C THR A 279 -14.23 -12.85 8.93
N PHE A 280 -14.18 -13.82 8.01
CA PHE A 280 -13.43 -15.08 8.15
C PHE A 280 -11.92 -14.91 7.83
N PHE A 281 -11.28 -13.92 8.47
CA PHE A 281 -9.83 -13.69 8.40
C PHE A 281 -9.21 -14.00 9.76
N ALA A 282 -8.16 -14.83 9.81
CA ALA A 282 -7.49 -15.21 11.06
C ALA A 282 -6.04 -15.68 10.83
N PHE A 283 -5.16 -15.47 11.82
CA PHE A 283 -3.85 -16.10 11.85
C PHE A 283 -3.92 -17.42 12.60
N LEU A 284 -3.66 -18.53 11.93
CA LEU A 284 -3.67 -19.87 12.51
C LEU A 284 -2.24 -20.27 12.88
N VAL A 285 -1.92 -20.24 14.17
CA VAL A 285 -0.62 -20.68 14.67
C VAL A 285 -0.65 -22.19 14.90
N VAL A 286 0.14 -22.91 14.11
CA VAL A 286 0.28 -24.37 14.23
C VAL A 286 1.46 -24.67 15.15
N VAL A 287 1.18 -25.36 16.25
CA VAL A 287 2.20 -25.79 17.20
C VAL A 287 2.83 -27.09 16.71
N ASP A 288 4.06 -27.00 16.21
CA ASP A 288 4.85 -28.11 15.68
C ASP A 288 6.25 -28.16 16.33
N ASP A 289 6.83 -29.37 16.36
CA ASP A 289 8.23 -29.59 16.77
C ASP A 289 9.22 -28.87 15.84
N PRO A 290 10.37 -28.39 16.35
CA PRO A 290 11.37 -27.70 15.52
C PRO A 290 12.10 -28.68 14.57
N PRO A 291 12.92 -28.19 13.62
CA PRO A 291 12.61 -27.55 12.34
C PRO A 291 12.39 -28.54 11.16
N THR A 292 12.35 -29.86 11.40
CA THR A 292 12.39 -30.89 10.32
C THR A 292 11.03 -31.37 9.81
N ARG A 293 9.90 -30.91 10.37
CA ARG A 293 8.56 -31.34 9.94
C ARG A 293 7.64 -30.17 9.61
N ARG A 294 7.81 -29.59 8.41
CA ARG A 294 6.78 -28.72 7.77
C ARG A 294 5.48 -29.46 7.41
N GLY A 295 5.32 -30.73 7.82
CA GLY A 295 4.21 -31.58 7.40
C GLY A 295 2.84 -30.99 7.76
N ARG A 296 2.69 -30.54 9.01
CA ARG A 296 1.40 -30.15 9.60
C ARG A 296 0.96 -28.74 9.22
N ALA A 297 1.85 -27.75 9.31
CA ALA A 297 1.59 -26.42 8.73
C ALA A 297 1.25 -26.47 7.23
N ARG A 298 1.93 -27.33 6.44
CA ARG A 298 1.59 -27.55 5.02
C ARG A 298 0.27 -28.28 4.81
N GLU A 299 -0.07 -29.25 5.67
CA GLU A 299 -1.34 -29.98 5.63
C GLU A 299 -2.52 -29.04 5.92
N LEU A 300 -2.44 -28.24 6.99
CA LEU A 300 -3.45 -27.23 7.29
C LEU A 300 -3.51 -26.17 6.18
N GLY A 301 -2.36 -25.71 5.67
CA GLY A 301 -2.32 -24.78 4.54
C GLY A 301 -2.99 -25.32 3.27
N ARG A 302 -2.91 -26.63 3.00
CA ARG A 302 -3.64 -27.26 1.88
C ARG A 302 -5.15 -27.29 2.14
N LEU A 303 -5.57 -27.59 3.37
CA LEU A 303 -6.99 -27.59 3.76
C LEU A 303 -7.60 -26.19 3.66
N VAL A 304 -6.86 -25.16 4.09
CA VAL A 304 -7.28 -23.76 4.03
C VAL A 304 -7.42 -23.27 2.59
N ARG A 305 -6.44 -23.57 1.72
CA ARG A 305 -6.46 -23.15 0.29
C ARG A 305 -7.63 -23.72 -0.52
N GLY A 306 -8.30 -24.76 -0.03
CA GLY A 306 -9.52 -25.31 -0.64
C GLY A 306 -10.82 -24.66 -0.15
N GLY A 307 -10.75 -23.82 0.89
CA GLY A 307 -11.89 -23.11 1.46
C GLY A 307 -12.04 -21.68 0.93
N ALA A 308 -13.17 -21.04 1.23
CA ALA A 308 -13.43 -19.63 0.94
C ALA A 308 -13.01 -18.69 2.09
N ASP A 309 -12.28 -19.20 3.09
CA ASP A 309 -11.87 -18.45 4.27
C ASP A 309 -10.41 -17.97 4.13
N ASP A 310 -10.14 -16.74 4.56
CA ASP A 310 -8.82 -16.10 4.46
C ASP A 310 -7.98 -16.41 5.71
N PHE A 311 -7.63 -17.68 5.88
CA PHE A 311 -6.77 -18.11 6.99
C PHE A 311 -5.29 -18.11 6.58
N ILE A 312 -4.44 -17.52 7.43
CA ILE A 312 -2.99 -17.49 7.22
C ILE A 312 -2.36 -18.39 8.25
N VAL A 313 -1.65 -19.42 7.80
CA VAL A 313 -1.02 -20.41 8.67
C VAL A 313 0.38 -19.93 9.05
N LEU A 314 0.66 -19.83 10.34
CA LEU A 314 1.96 -19.45 10.88
C LEU A 314 2.59 -20.64 11.60
N ASP A 315 3.87 -20.89 11.30
CA ASP A 315 4.69 -21.86 12.03
C ASP A 315 5.73 -21.18 12.94
N TYR A 316 6.50 -21.98 13.68
CA TYR A 316 7.55 -21.46 14.57
C TYR A 316 8.66 -20.70 13.82
N ARG A 317 8.96 -21.07 12.56
CA ARG A 317 9.96 -20.39 11.74
C ARG A 317 9.44 -19.02 11.30
N ASP A 318 8.16 -18.93 10.93
CA ASP A 318 7.50 -17.66 10.61
C ASP A 318 7.53 -16.71 11.81
N LEU A 319 7.22 -17.22 13.01
CA LEU A 319 7.35 -16.44 14.25
C LEU A 319 8.80 -16.00 14.48
N CYS A 320 9.79 -16.90 14.41
CA CYS A 320 11.20 -16.52 14.54
C CYS A 320 11.60 -15.45 13.52
N ALA A 321 11.17 -15.56 12.27
CA ALA A 321 11.46 -14.57 11.23
C ALA A 321 10.88 -13.20 11.57
N LEU A 322 9.65 -13.13 12.12
CA LEU A 322 9.04 -11.88 12.58
C LEU A 322 9.86 -11.20 13.69
N PHE A 323 10.40 -11.97 14.62
CA PHE A 323 11.22 -11.43 15.73
C PHE A 323 12.66 -11.08 15.31
N MET A 324 13.21 -11.73 14.27
CA MET A 324 14.54 -11.42 13.73
C MET A 324 14.52 -10.27 12.72
N ALA A 325 13.38 -10.00 12.09
CA ALA A 325 13.24 -8.96 11.08
C ALA A 325 13.51 -7.56 11.64
N ALA A 326 14.25 -6.75 10.86
CA ALA A 326 14.45 -5.34 11.11
C ALA A 326 13.13 -4.56 11.01
N ASP A 327 12.26 -4.97 10.07
CA ASP A 327 10.89 -4.48 9.92
C ASP A 327 9.91 -5.66 10.02
N SER A 328 9.40 -5.88 11.22
CA SER A 328 8.47 -6.98 11.52
C SER A 328 7.11 -6.82 10.83
N GLU A 329 6.67 -5.59 10.54
CA GLU A 329 5.42 -5.34 9.81
C GLU A 329 5.56 -5.80 8.36
N ARG A 330 6.65 -5.39 7.70
CA ARG A 330 6.95 -5.82 6.33
C ARG A 330 7.12 -7.33 6.23
N GLN A 331 7.82 -7.95 7.18
CA GLN A 331 7.97 -9.41 7.21
C GLN A 331 6.63 -10.13 7.36
N LEU A 332 5.73 -9.60 8.20
CA LEU A 332 4.38 -10.14 8.33
C LEU A 332 3.63 -10.06 7.02
N ILE A 333 3.66 -8.89 6.37
CA ILE A 333 3.03 -8.71 5.07
C ILE A 333 3.56 -9.73 4.06
N ASP A 334 4.87 -9.92 3.98
CA ASP A 334 5.46 -10.91 3.07
C ASP A 334 4.94 -12.34 3.35
N ILE A 335 4.77 -12.72 4.62
CA ILE A 335 4.18 -14.02 5.00
C ILE A 335 2.71 -14.12 4.55
N ILE A 336 1.90 -13.08 4.77
CA ILE A 336 0.49 -13.04 4.35
C ILE A 336 0.39 -13.19 2.84
N LEU A 337 1.19 -12.42 2.10
CA LEU A 337 1.15 -12.38 0.66
C LEU A 337 1.61 -13.70 0.02
N GLN A 338 2.41 -14.52 0.70
CA GLN A 338 2.78 -15.86 0.21
C GLN A 338 1.63 -16.87 0.29
N GLN A 339 0.61 -16.58 1.09
CA GLN A 339 -0.48 -17.53 1.39
C GLN A 339 -1.83 -17.10 0.81
N VAL A 340 -2.04 -15.78 0.65
CA VAL A 340 -3.31 -15.20 0.20
C VAL A 340 -3.18 -14.61 -1.20
N ASP A 341 -4.26 -14.66 -1.98
CA ASP A 341 -4.36 -13.98 -3.26
C ASP A 341 -4.30 -12.46 -3.07
N LEU A 342 -3.46 -11.78 -3.88
CA LEU A 342 -3.30 -10.32 -3.81
C LEU A 342 -4.63 -9.56 -3.98
N THR A 343 -5.60 -10.15 -4.66
CA THR A 343 -6.92 -9.54 -4.88
C THR A 343 -7.76 -9.42 -3.62
N VAL A 344 -7.54 -10.30 -2.62
CA VAL A 344 -8.26 -10.29 -1.34
C VAL A 344 -7.72 -9.21 -0.42
N VAL A 345 -6.38 -9.10 -0.35
CA VAL A 345 -5.70 -8.10 0.49
C VAL A 345 -5.57 -6.74 -0.20
N SER A 346 -6.03 -6.63 -1.45
CA SER A 346 -5.93 -5.39 -2.23
C SER A 346 -6.69 -4.26 -1.54
N PRO A 347 -6.04 -3.12 -1.28
CA PRO A 347 -6.65 -2.00 -0.57
C PRO A 347 -7.48 -1.08 -1.48
N TYR A 348 -7.50 -1.34 -2.79
CA TYR A 348 -8.23 -0.55 -3.77
C TYR A 348 -9.71 -0.95 -3.80
N VAL A 349 -10.59 0.01 -3.53
CA VAL A 349 -12.05 -0.20 -3.49
C VAL A 349 -12.74 0.46 -4.68
N SER A 350 -13.68 -0.25 -5.30
CA SER A 350 -14.47 0.27 -6.42
C SER A 350 -15.74 0.99 -5.97
N SER A 351 -16.21 0.75 -4.74
CA SER A 351 -17.42 1.34 -4.16
C SER A 351 -17.25 1.67 -2.67
N GLY A 352 -18.03 2.65 -2.21
CA GLY A 352 -18.05 3.08 -0.81
C GLY A 352 -16.93 4.05 -0.42
N PRO A 353 -16.94 4.50 0.86
CA PRO A 353 -15.87 5.34 1.40
C PRO A 353 -14.56 4.57 1.50
N VAL A 354 -13.47 5.26 1.19
CA VAL A 354 -12.12 4.69 1.27
C VAL A 354 -11.72 4.48 2.74
N SER A 355 -10.98 3.40 3.02
CA SER A 355 -10.43 3.13 4.34
C SER A 355 -9.40 4.19 4.77
N GLU A 356 -9.12 4.30 6.06
CA GLU A 356 -8.23 5.36 6.56
C GLU A 356 -6.83 5.29 6.00
N ASN A 357 -6.32 4.07 5.86
CA ASN A 357 -4.97 3.78 5.39
C ASN A 357 -4.87 3.99 3.87
N MET A 358 -5.99 4.26 3.20
CA MET A 358 -6.07 4.55 1.77
C MET A 358 -6.58 5.97 1.48
N PHE A 359 -6.72 6.82 2.51
CA PHE A 359 -7.09 8.22 2.32
C PHE A 359 -5.84 9.07 2.05
N PHE A 360 -5.69 9.52 0.80
CA PHE A 360 -4.54 10.30 0.36
C PHE A 360 -4.94 11.70 -0.12
N GLY A 361 -4.11 12.69 0.21
CA GLY A 361 -4.33 14.09 -0.13
C GLY A 361 -5.49 14.71 0.65
N ARG A 362 -6.05 15.80 0.12
CA ARG A 362 -7.16 16.58 0.72
C ARG A 362 -6.86 17.18 2.10
N ASP A 363 -5.59 17.26 2.47
CA ASP A 363 -5.16 17.81 3.75
C ASP A 363 -5.60 19.26 3.93
N TYR A 364 -5.62 20.04 2.84
CA TYR A 364 -6.04 21.43 2.87
C TYR A 364 -7.54 21.54 3.20
N GLU A 365 -8.37 20.77 2.49
CA GLU A 365 -9.82 20.69 2.67
C GLU A 365 -10.17 20.26 4.10
N LEU A 366 -9.55 19.18 4.58
CA LEU A 366 -9.75 18.69 5.95
C LEU A 366 -9.34 19.73 7.00
N LYS A 367 -8.18 20.35 6.85
CA LYS A 367 -7.70 21.40 7.77
C LYS A 367 -8.61 22.62 7.76
N ALA A 368 -9.12 23.03 6.59
CA ALA A 368 -10.02 24.16 6.45
C ALA A 368 -11.34 23.91 7.20
N ILE A 369 -11.93 22.73 7.04
CA ILE A 369 -13.15 22.33 7.75
C ILE A 369 -12.87 22.30 9.25
N MET A 370 -11.90 21.50 9.71
CA MET A 370 -11.64 21.31 11.15
C MET A 370 -11.30 22.60 11.90
N ARG A 371 -10.63 23.56 11.25
CA ARG A 371 -10.25 24.84 11.89
C ARG A 371 -11.37 25.86 11.97
N THR A 372 -12.30 25.85 11.01
CA THR A 372 -13.28 26.95 10.88
C THR A 372 -14.73 26.52 10.95
N ILE A 373 -15.01 25.22 11.10
CA ILE A 373 -16.38 24.69 11.25
C ILE A 373 -17.15 25.30 12.43
N ARG A 374 -16.45 25.78 13.47
CA ARG A 374 -17.09 26.47 14.61
C ARG A 374 -17.72 27.79 14.22
N ASP A 375 -17.17 28.46 13.22
CA ASP A 375 -17.58 29.80 12.80
C ASP A 375 -18.54 29.75 11.61
N ARG A 376 -18.39 28.76 10.72
CA ARG A 376 -19.12 28.70 9.44
C ARG A 376 -19.49 27.28 9.01
N SER A 377 -20.61 27.17 8.31
CA SER A 377 -21.02 25.95 7.61
C SER A 377 -20.27 25.78 6.28
N PHE A 378 -20.17 24.55 5.81
CA PHE A 378 -19.48 24.18 4.56
C PHE A 378 -20.42 23.46 3.60
N ALA A 379 -20.17 23.64 2.30
CA ALA A 379 -20.78 22.86 1.26
C ALA A 379 -19.69 22.30 0.33
N ILE A 380 -19.57 20.98 0.29
CA ILE A 380 -18.63 20.22 -0.53
C ILE A 380 -19.35 19.80 -1.80
N VAL A 381 -18.90 20.34 -2.93
CA VAL A 381 -19.46 20.04 -4.27
C VAL A 381 -18.39 19.44 -5.16
N GLY A 382 -18.77 18.53 -6.05
CA GLY A 382 -17.85 17.94 -7.03
C GLY A 382 -18.47 16.76 -7.76
N GLY A 383 -17.74 16.23 -8.74
CA GLY A 383 -18.17 15.12 -9.58
C GLY A 383 -18.39 13.79 -8.85
N ARG A 384 -18.97 12.83 -9.56
CA ARG A 384 -19.24 11.48 -9.05
C ARG A 384 -17.93 10.77 -8.73
N LYS A 385 -17.91 9.98 -7.65
CA LYS A 385 -16.73 9.20 -7.21
C LYS A 385 -15.44 10.03 -7.02
N ILE A 386 -15.55 11.35 -6.77
CA ILE A 386 -14.40 12.23 -6.51
C ILE A 386 -13.86 12.16 -5.06
N GLY A 387 -14.59 11.48 -4.17
CA GLY A 387 -14.21 11.30 -2.77
C GLY A 387 -14.98 12.16 -1.77
N LYS A 388 -16.13 12.76 -2.13
CA LYS A 388 -16.99 13.55 -1.21
C LYS A 388 -17.33 12.80 0.08
N THR A 389 -17.92 11.62 -0.05
CA THR A 389 -18.27 10.72 1.06
C THR A 389 -17.05 10.30 1.89
N SER A 390 -15.90 10.08 1.25
CA SER A 390 -14.65 9.73 1.94
C SER A 390 -14.10 10.90 2.77
N VAL A 391 -14.16 12.13 2.23
CA VAL A 391 -13.78 13.35 2.97
C VAL A 391 -14.72 13.54 4.16
N LEU A 392 -16.04 13.43 3.96
CA LEU A 392 -17.02 13.61 5.04
C LEU A 392 -16.87 12.55 6.14
N SER A 393 -16.65 11.29 5.76
CA SER A 393 -16.35 10.19 6.69
C SER A 393 -15.09 10.47 7.50
N LYS A 394 -14.03 10.99 6.87
CA LYS A 394 -12.79 11.32 7.59
C LYS A 394 -12.98 12.51 8.53
N VAL A 395 -13.73 13.54 8.13
CA VAL A 395 -14.09 14.67 8.99
C VAL A 395 -14.86 14.19 10.22
N HIS A 396 -15.86 13.34 10.03
CA HIS A 396 -16.65 12.77 11.12
C HIS A 396 -15.75 12.07 12.15
N ARG A 397 -14.87 11.18 11.70
CA ARG A 397 -13.92 10.47 12.57
C ARG A 397 -12.92 11.40 13.27
N LEU A 398 -12.42 12.42 12.58
CA LEU A 398 -11.53 13.42 13.19
C LEU A 398 -12.24 14.23 14.28
N MET A 399 -13.54 14.52 14.11
CA MET A 399 -14.36 15.17 15.13
C MET A 399 -14.62 14.25 16.33
N GLU A 400 -14.90 12.97 16.09
CA GLU A 400 -15.06 11.96 17.16
C GLU A 400 -13.76 11.76 17.95
N ALA A 401 -12.61 11.67 17.26
CA ALA A 401 -11.30 11.51 17.88
C ALA A 401 -10.87 12.76 18.68
N ALA A 402 -11.30 13.96 18.24
CA ALA A 402 -11.13 15.20 18.99
C ALA A 402 -12.17 15.38 20.13
N GLY A 403 -13.04 14.39 20.32
CA GLY A 403 -14.02 14.28 21.40
C GLY A 403 -13.43 13.82 22.74
N PRO A 404 -14.28 13.49 23.74
CA PRO A 404 -13.93 13.38 25.18
C PRO A 404 -12.89 12.32 25.57
N SER A 405 -12.47 11.45 24.66
CA SER A 405 -11.82 10.19 25.02
C SER A 405 -10.28 10.24 25.07
N ALA A 406 -9.64 11.35 24.70
CA ALA A 406 -8.18 11.39 24.50
C ALA A 406 -7.37 12.12 25.59
N ALA A 407 -8.02 12.87 26.50
CA ALA A 407 -7.30 13.62 27.53
C ALA A 407 -8.00 13.51 28.88
N ILE A 408 -7.33 12.87 29.84
CA ILE A 408 -7.67 12.95 31.26
C ILE A 408 -6.82 14.09 31.84
N ARG A 409 -7.44 15.12 32.42
CA ARG A 409 -6.69 16.09 33.23
C ARG A 409 -6.48 15.48 34.62
N PRO A 410 -5.24 15.39 35.13
CA PRO A 410 -5.02 15.18 36.55
C PRO A 410 -5.31 16.52 37.23
N THR A 411 -6.54 16.71 37.68
CA THR A 411 -6.90 17.77 38.63
C THR A 411 -7.33 17.11 39.92
N GLY A 412 -6.79 17.57 41.06
CA GLY A 412 -6.90 16.95 42.39
C GLY A 412 -8.30 16.89 43.01
N GLU A 413 -9.36 17.01 42.21
CA GLU A 413 -10.75 16.87 42.62
C GLU A 413 -11.51 16.08 41.54
N GLY A 414 -11.43 14.75 41.62
CA GLY A 414 -12.26 13.83 40.83
C GLY A 414 -11.89 13.69 39.34
N GLU A 415 -11.88 12.45 38.87
CA GLU A 415 -11.78 12.13 37.44
C GLU A 415 -13.05 12.63 36.74
N ARG A 416 -12.98 13.78 36.06
CA ARG A 416 -14.07 14.30 35.23
C ARG A 416 -13.63 14.31 33.75
N PRO A 417 -14.36 13.64 32.85
CA PRO A 417 -14.04 13.67 31.42
C PRO A 417 -14.11 15.10 30.89
N LEU A 418 -13.16 15.49 30.03
CA LEU A 418 -13.20 16.79 29.36
C LEU A 418 -14.45 16.89 28.48
N PRO A 419 -15.11 18.08 28.44
CA PRO A 419 -16.29 18.25 27.60
C PRO A 419 -15.93 18.03 26.11
N PRO A 420 -16.81 17.35 25.34
CA PRO A 420 -16.59 17.12 23.91
C PRO A 420 -16.43 18.43 23.16
N THR A 421 -15.40 18.50 22.32
CA THR A 421 -15.20 19.64 21.43
C THR A 421 -16.30 19.76 20.38
N TYR A 422 -16.75 18.60 19.87
CA TYR A 422 -17.72 18.49 18.78
C TYR A 422 -18.73 17.37 19.09
N HIS A 423 -20.00 17.60 18.75
CA HIS A 423 -21.04 16.59 18.67
C HIS A 423 -21.39 16.39 17.20
N ALA A 424 -20.68 15.47 16.54
CA ALA A 424 -20.78 15.28 15.09
C ALA A 424 -21.73 14.13 14.75
N PHE A 425 -22.77 14.41 13.95
CA PHE A 425 -23.71 13.40 13.45
C PHE A 425 -23.58 13.26 11.93
N TYR A 426 -23.41 12.03 11.47
CA TYR A 426 -23.36 11.69 10.06
C TYR A 426 -24.70 11.13 9.60
N LEU A 427 -25.28 11.73 8.57
CA LEU A 427 -26.52 11.30 7.91
C LEU A 427 -26.28 11.13 6.41
N ASP A 428 -26.71 9.99 5.87
CA ASP A 428 -26.70 9.72 4.43
C ASP A 428 -28.07 10.06 3.84
N CYS A 429 -28.14 11.13 3.05
CA CYS A 429 -29.38 11.61 2.45
C CYS A 429 -29.71 10.95 1.10
N GLN A 430 -28.92 9.97 0.64
CA GLN A 430 -29.18 9.28 -0.63
C GLN A 430 -30.53 8.54 -0.66
N HIS A 431 -30.98 8.05 0.51
CA HIS A 431 -32.23 7.30 0.66
C HIS A 431 -33.39 8.12 1.24
N ILE A 432 -33.12 9.37 1.64
CA ILE A 432 -34.11 10.23 2.30
C ILE A 432 -34.98 10.89 1.24
N MET A 433 -36.26 10.52 1.20
CA MET A 433 -37.19 10.98 0.17
C MET A 433 -38.15 12.06 0.68
N ASP A 434 -38.35 12.17 1.99
CA ASP A 434 -39.21 13.18 2.60
C ASP A 434 -38.69 13.70 3.96
N TYR A 435 -39.45 14.61 4.59
CA TYR A 435 -39.08 15.15 5.89
C TYR A 435 -39.23 14.15 7.04
N ALA A 436 -40.14 13.18 6.94
CA ALA A 436 -40.36 12.19 7.98
C ALA A 436 -39.16 11.24 8.07
N ASP A 437 -38.65 10.78 6.92
CA ASP A 437 -37.42 9.99 6.81
C ASP A 437 -36.22 10.75 7.38
N PHE A 438 -36.06 12.02 7.00
CA PHE A 438 -34.97 12.87 7.48
C PHE A 438 -34.99 13.03 9.00
N ILE A 439 -36.15 13.37 9.55
CA ILE A 439 -36.33 13.58 10.99
C ILE A 439 -36.20 12.25 11.74
N GLY A 440 -36.67 11.15 11.16
CA GLY A 440 -36.54 9.80 11.71
C GLY A 440 -35.09 9.37 11.84
N ASP A 441 -34.28 9.49 10.78
CA ASP A 441 -32.86 9.15 10.83
C ASP A 441 -32.10 10.08 11.79
N LEU A 442 -32.40 11.38 11.77
CA LEU A 442 -31.84 12.32 12.74
C LEU A 442 -32.19 11.94 14.19
N ALA A 443 -33.41 11.47 14.45
CA ALA A 443 -33.83 11.03 15.79
C ALA A 443 -33.06 9.79 16.25
N ILE A 444 -32.82 8.83 15.36
CA ILE A 444 -32.02 7.63 15.63
C ILE A 444 -30.57 8.03 15.94
N LYS A 445 -29.97 8.88 15.11
CA LYS A 445 -28.56 9.30 15.26
C LYS A 445 -28.32 10.16 16.50
N THR A 446 -29.25 11.05 16.82
CA THR A 446 -29.12 11.96 17.98
C THR A 446 -29.62 11.35 19.29
N GLY A 447 -30.39 10.25 19.23
CA GLY A 447 -31.05 9.65 20.38
C GLY A 447 -32.24 10.47 20.91
N ILE A 448 -32.72 11.47 20.16
CA ILE A 448 -33.83 12.34 20.56
C ILE A 448 -35.08 11.96 19.80
N ALA A 449 -36.13 11.57 20.53
CA ALA A 449 -37.42 11.26 19.93
C ALA A 449 -38.01 12.46 19.18
N ALA A 450 -38.33 12.26 17.90
CA ALA A 450 -39.10 13.20 17.09
C ALA A 450 -40.56 13.22 17.54
N ARG A 451 -41.12 14.42 17.76
CA ARG A 451 -42.53 14.58 18.16
C ARG A 451 -43.45 14.98 17.00
N ALA A 452 -42.87 15.34 15.86
CA ALA A 452 -43.57 15.75 14.65
C ALA A 452 -42.70 15.48 13.42
N THR A 453 -43.31 15.39 12.24
CA THR A 453 -42.61 15.22 10.95
C THR A 453 -42.44 16.55 10.19
N ALA A 454 -42.82 17.67 10.81
CA ALA A 454 -42.67 18.99 10.22
C ALA A 454 -41.22 19.51 10.34
N PRO A 455 -40.69 20.29 9.38
CA PRO A 455 -39.32 20.81 9.41
C PRO A 455 -38.95 21.59 10.67
N GLY A 456 -39.92 22.24 11.32
CA GLY A 456 -39.71 22.93 12.59
C GLY A 456 -39.33 22.01 13.76
N GLU A 457 -39.58 20.71 13.65
CA GLU A 457 -39.18 19.73 14.66
C GLU A 457 -37.65 19.61 14.76
N VAL A 458 -36.93 19.77 13.65
CA VAL A 458 -35.46 19.75 13.63
C VAL A 458 -34.90 20.78 14.62
N ARG A 459 -35.45 22.00 14.63
CA ARG A 459 -35.05 23.03 15.59
C ARG A 459 -35.30 22.60 17.04
N ARG A 460 -36.47 22.02 17.31
CA ARG A 460 -36.84 21.55 18.65
C ARG A 460 -35.95 20.39 19.11
N MET A 461 -35.55 19.50 18.20
CA MET A 461 -34.63 18.41 18.49
C MET A 461 -33.24 18.93 18.86
N ILE A 462 -32.68 19.86 18.08
CA ILE A 462 -31.38 20.46 18.36
C ILE A 462 -31.38 21.22 19.70
N LEU A 463 -32.45 21.97 20.01
CA LEU A 463 -32.58 22.63 21.31
C LEU A 463 -32.63 21.63 22.47
N ARG A 464 -33.39 20.53 22.31
CA ARG A 464 -33.43 19.44 23.32
C ARG A 464 -32.06 18.78 23.50
N TYR A 465 -31.32 18.58 22.39
CA TYR A 465 -29.95 18.06 22.46
C TYR A 465 -29.02 18.99 23.22
N ARG A 466 -29.10 20.29 22.90
CA ARG A 466 -28.29 21.34 23.52
C ARG A 466 -28.55 21.47 25.02
N LEU A 467 -29.79 21.23 25.47
CA LEU A 467 -30.14 21.20 26.89
C LEU A 467 -29.49 20.02 27.62
N GLN A 468 -29.36 18.86 26.96
CA GLN A 468 -28.68 17.68 27.52
C GLN A 468 -27.15 17.80 27.43
N HIS A 469 -26.64 18.52 26.43
CA HIS A 469 -25.22 18.69 26.14
C HIS A 469 -24.88 20.18 25.92
N PRO A 470 -24.69 20.95 27.01
CA PRO A 470 -24.50 22.40 26.93
C PRO A 470 -23.15 22.80 26.32
N ASP A 471 -22.15 21.92 26.40
CA ASP A 471 -20.80 22.15 25.88
C ASP A 471 -20.60 21.52 24.49
N GLY A 472 -19.61 22.02 23.75
CA GLY A 472 -19.26 21.51 22.41
C GLY A 472 -20.10 22.12 21.28
N VAL A 473 -19.63 21.97 20.04
CA VAL A 473 -20.36 22.44 18.85
C VAL A 473 -21.09 21.28 18.21
N ILE A 474 -22.40 21.42 17.98
CA ILE A 474 -23.20 20.42 17.24
C ILE A 474 -22.90 20.58 15.75
N VAL A 475 -22.48 19.51 15.09
CA VAL A 475 -22.16 19.48 13.66
C VAL A 475 -22.99 18.39 12.98
N LEU A 476 -23.80 18.77 12.00
CA LEU A 476 -24.53 17.85 11.14
C LEU A 476 -23.80 17.71 9.80
N LEU A 477 -23.33 16.50 9.53
CA LEU A 477 -22.68 16.08 8.29
C LEU A 477 -23.72 15.38 7.43
N LEU A 478 -24.18 16.05 6.37
CA LEU A 478 -25.23 15.54 5.49
C LEU A 478 -24.62 15.14 4.14
N ASP A 479 -24.58 13.84 3.85
CA ASP A 479 -24.09 13.32 2.57
C ASP A 479 -25.19 13.22 1.51
N GLU A 480 -24.82 13.38 0.24
CA GLU A 480 -25.72 13.29 -0.93
C GLU A 480 -27.07 14.03 -0.79
N VAL A 481 -27.04 15.32 -0.43
CA VAL A 481 -28.27 16.09 -0.12
C VAL A 481 -29.13 16.47 -1.32
N ASP A 482 -28.69 16.21 -2.56
CA ASP A 482 -29.36 16.67 -3.79
C ASP A 482 -30.84 16.21 -3.88
N LYS A 483 -31.16 14.99 -3.45
CA LYS A 483 -32.55 14.48 -3.46
C LYS A 483 -33.43 15.17 -2.42
N LEU A 484 -32.93 15.31 -1.20
CA LEU A 484 -33.62 16.03 -0.12
C LEU A 484 -33.85 17.50 -0.50
N LEU A 485 -32.85 18.13 -1.13
CA LEU A 485 -32.93 19.50 -1.61
C LEU A 485 -33.96 19.66 -2.73
N ALA A 486 -33.99 18.74 -3.70
CA ALA A 486 -35.01 18.72 -4.75
C ALA A 486 -36.43 18.61 -4.17
N TYR A 487 -36.61 17.77 -3.14
CA TYR A 487 -37.89 17.64 -2.45
C TYR A 487 -38.29 18.92 -1.68
N ASP A 488 -37.34 19.58 -1.03
CA ASP A 488 -37.58 20.81 -0.26
C ASP A 488 -37.84 22.03 -1.18
N LEU A 489 -37.21 22.09 -2.36
CA LEU A 489 -37.45 23.12 -3.37
C LEU A 489 -38.93 23.17 -3.79
N CYS A 490 -39.55 22.00 -4.02
CA CYS A 490 -40.99 21.89 -4.30
C CYS A 490 -41.89 22.39 -3.16
N ARG A 491 -41.35 22.59 -1.95
CA ARG A 491 -42.08 22.98 -0.73
C ARG A 491 -41.60 24.32 -0.17
N GLN A 492 -41.08 25.19 -1.04
CA GLN A 492 -40.59 26.53 -0.69
C GLN A 492 -39.40 26.53 0.28
N THR A 493 -38.55 25.51 0.23
CA THR A 493 -37.29 25.42 0.97
C THR A 493 -37.42 25.53 2.50
N ARG A 494 -38.52 24.98 3.06
CA ARG A 494 -38.85 25.14 4.48
C ARG A 494 -37.79 24.54 5.39
N LEU A 495 -37.23 23.38 5.03
CA LEU A 495 -36.21 22.72 5.83
C LEU A 495 -34.90 23.50 5.80
N PHE A 496 -34.38 23.83 4.62
CA PHE A 496 -33.10 24.54 4.52
C PHE A 496 -33.13 25.96 5.12
N ARG A 497 -34.29 26.62 5.18
CA ARG A 497 -34.49 27.86 5.94
C ARG A 497 -34.32 27.65 7.46
N VAL A 498 -34.85 26.55 8.00
CA VAL A 498 -34.66 26.18 9.42
C VAL A 498 -33.19 25.88 9.70
N LEU A 499 -32.51 25.14 8.82
CA LEU A 499 -31.08 24.84 8.96
C LEU A 499 -30.23 26.12 8.94
N ARG A 500 -30.54 27.06 8.05
CA ARG A 500 -29.89 28.37 8.00
C ARG A 500 -30.04 29.13 9.31
N ALA A 501 -31.27 29.22 9.83
CA ALA A 501 -31.55 29.91 11.10
C ALA A 501 -30.77 29.28 12.27
N LEU A 502 -30.75 27.94 12.36
CA LEU A 502 -30.01 27.22 13.41
C LEU A 502 -28.50 27.52 13.42
N SER A 503 -27.90 27.70 12.25
CA SER A 503 -26.48 28.05 12.15
C SER A 503 -26.23 29.54 12.39
N GLN A 504 -27.08 30.45 11.92
CA GLN A 504 -26.95 31.87 12.25
C GLN A 504 -27.08 32.14 13.76
N GLU A 505 -27.94 31.39 14.45
CA GLU A 505 -28.10 31.43 15.92
C GLU A 505 -26.92 30.75 16.67
N GLY A 506 -25.99 30.10 15.96
CA GLY A 506 -24.84 29.40 16.56
C GLY A 506 -25.18 28.10 17.28
N LEU A 507 -26.39 27.58 17.10
CA LEU A 507 -26.87 26.36 17.75
C LEU A 507 -26.32 25.09 17.10
N CYS A 508 -26.12 25.12 15.79
CA CYS A 508 -25.67 23.96 15.01
C CYS A 508 -24.88 24.40 13.76
N ARG A 509 -23.90 23.60 13.34
CA ARG A 509 -23.10 23.79 12.13
C ARG A 509 -23.34 22.67 11.15
N PHE A 510 -23.18 22.97 9.86
CA PHE A 510 -23.51 22.02 8.80
C PHE A 510 -22.35 21.82 7.84
N VAL A 511 -22.17 20.57 7.40
CA VAL A 511 -21.35 20.23 6.24
C VAL A 511 -22.25 19.47 5.27
N PHE A 512 -22.55 20.07 4.14
CA PHE A 512 -23.36 19.46 3.08
C PHE A 512 -22.45 18.87 2.02
N CYS A 513 -22.70 17.65 1.57
CA CYS A 513 -22.09 17.08 0.37
C CYS A 513 -23.15 16.88 -0.70
N GLY A 514 -22.80 17.21 -1.95
CA GLY A 514 -23.72 17.08 -3.06
C GLY A 514 -23.07 17.36 -4.41
N GLU A 515 -23.92 17.44 -5.43
CA GLU A 515 -23.52 17.59 -6.83
C GLU A 515 -24.18 18.84 -7.45
N ARG A 516 -25.00 18.64 -8.50
CA ARG A 516 -25.54 19.71 -9.32
C ARG A 516 -26.60 20.53 -8.58
N GLN A 517 -27.55 19.89 -7.89
CA GLN A 517 -28.64 20.61 -7.23
C GLN A 517 -28.12 21.46 -6.08
N LEU A 518 -27.17 20.91 -5.31
CA LEU A 518 -26.50 21.65 -4.25
C LEU A 518 -25.72 22.84 -4.83
N ASN A 519 -24.93 22.62 -5.89
CA ASN A 519 -24.17 23.71 -6.51
C ASN A 519 -25.06 24.81 -7.08
N ALA A 520 -26.15 24.46 -7.77
CA ALA A 520 -27.11 25.43 -8.30
C ALA A 520 -27.72 26.28 -7.17
N SER A 521 -28.20 25.63 -6.11
CA SER A 521 -28.82 26.30 -4.96
C SER A 521 -27.85 27.17 -4.15
N LEU A 522 -26.54 26.94 -4.24
CA LEU A 522 -25.52 27.80 -3.60
C LEU A 522 -25.27 29.10 -4.36
N HIS A 523 -25.56 29.14 -5.66
CA HIS A 523 -25.34 30.31 -6.52
C HIS A 523 -26.64 31.07 -6.85
N ASP A 524 -27.79 30.49 -6.51
CA ASP A 524 -29.11 31.11 -6.66
C ASP A 524 -29.37 32.13 -5.53
N PRO A 525 -29.55 33.44 -5.82
CA PRO A 525 -29.84 34.46 -4.82
C PRO A 525 -31.11 34.22 -4.00
N ASP A 526 -32.11 33.55 -4.57
CA ASP A 526 -33.40 33.30 -3.92
C ASP A 526 -33.37 32.07 -2.99
N SER A 527 -32.28 31.30 -3.07
CA SER A 527 -32.10 30.10 -2.26
C SER A 527 -31.61 30.42 -0.84
N PRO A 528 -32.11 29.71 0.20
CA PRO A 528 -31.61 29.88 1.57
C PRO A 528 -30.15 29.46 1.74
N LEU A 529 -29.59 28.71 0.79
CA LEU A 529 -28.19 28.30 0.80
C LEU A 529 -27.24 29.39 0.27
N PHE A 530 -27.76 30.46 -0.34
CA PHE A 530 -26.96 31.59 -0.82
C PHE A 530 -26.29 32.32 0.34
N ASN A 531 -24.97 32.55 0.25
CA ASN A 531 -24.14 33.11 1.32
C ASN A 531 -24.28 32.40 2.69
N PHE A 532 -24.75 31.15 2.70
CA PHE A 532 -24.90 30.37 3.92
C PHE A 532 -23.64 29.59 4.25
N CYS A 533 -23.06 28.96 3.23
CA CYS A 533 -21.97 28.01 3.35
C CYS A 533 -20.71 28.50 2.63
N SER A 534 -19.55 28.16 3.18
CA SER A 534 -18.30 28.22 2.43
C SER A 534 -18.27 27.08 1.41
N ILE A 535 -18.21 27.42 0.13
CA ILE A 535 -18.20 26.47 -0.98
C ILE A 535 -16.80 25.86 -1.12
N MET A 536 -16.72 24.54 -1.08
CA MET A 536 -15.51 23.76 -1.30
C MET A 536 -15.71 22.87 -2.51
N ARG A 537 -15.04 23.19 -3.62
CA ARG A 537 -15.12 22.42 -4.86
C ARG A 537 -14.02 21.35 -4.87
N LEU A 538 -14.40 20.07 -4.86
CA LEU A 538 -13.47 18.96 -5.01
C LEU A 538 -13.20 18.70 -6.50
N SER A 539 -11.95 18.91 -6.91
CA SER A 539 -11.43 18.60 -8.24
C SER A 539 -10.73 17.24 -8.28
N TYR A 540 -10.00 16.90 -9.34
CA TYR A 540 -9.10 15.73 -9.35
C TYR A 540 -7.95 15.90 -8.35
N LEU A 541 -7.25 14.80 -8.04
CA LEU A 541 -6.10 14.84 -7.13
C LEU A 541 -4.89 15.50 -7.80
N THR A 542 -3.94 15.92 -6.98
CA THR A 542 -2.64 16.35 -7.50
C THR A 542 -1.87 15.12 -8.03
N PRO A 543 -0.97 15.29 -9.03
CA PRO A 543 -0.13 14.19 -9.49
C PRO A 543 0.69 13.55 -8.37
N HIS A 544 1.11 14.36 -7.38
CA HIS A 544 1.81 13.89 -6.19
C HIS A 544 0.92 12.96 -5.35
N ASP A 545 -0.31 13.36 -5.03
CA ASP A 545 -1.22 12.54 -4.23
C ASP A 545 -1.68 11.29 -4.99
N ALA A 546 -1.87 11.39 -6.30
CA ALA A 546 -2.15 10.24 -7.15
C ALA A 546 -0.97 9.25 -7.17
N ALA A 547 0.27 9.74 -7.26
CA ALA A 547 1.46 8.90 -7.19
C ALA A 547 1.57 8.14 -5.86
N ARG A 548 1.17 8.76 -4.74
CA ARG A 548 1.13 8.11 -3.43
C ARG A 548 0.10 6.98 -3.37
N ILE A 549 -1.11 7.20 -3.90
CA ILE A 549 -2.16 6.17 -4.03
C ILE A 549 -1.65 4.97 -4.83
N ILE A 550 -0.82 5.19 -5.85
CA ILE A 550 -0.29 4.12 -6.69
C ILE A 550 0.88 3.40 -6.00
N ARG A 551 1.85 4.17 -5.49
CA ARG A 551 3.14 3.63 -5.04
C ARG A 551 3.08 2.97 -3.67
N GLU A 552 2.45 3.62 -2.69
CA GLU A 552 2.47 3.14 -1.30
C GLU A 552 1.76 1.79 -1.14
N PRO A 553 0.52 1.60 -1.65
CA PRO A 553 -0.18 0.33 -1.47
C PRO A 553 0.38 -0.79 -2.36
N MET A 554 0.90 -0.47 -3.56
CA MET A 554 1.59 -1.47 -4.40
C MET A 554 2.87 -1.97 -3.73
N ALA A 555 3.67 -1.07 -3.15
CA ALA A 555 4.87 -1.44 -2.41
C ALA A 555 4.51 -2.28 -1.17
N ALA A 556 3.45 -1.91 -0.44
CA ALA A 556 2.95 -2.70 0.69
C ALA A 556 2.53 -4.11 0.24
N MET A 557 1.94 -4.27 -0.95
CA MET A 557 1.62 -5.58 -1.52
C MET A 557 2.81 -6.34 -2.12
N GLY A 558 4.05 -5.86 -1.95
CA GLY A 558 5.23 -6.48 -2.54
C GLY A 558 5.21 -6.50 -4.07
N ILE A 559 4.50 -5.55 -4.69
CA ILE A 559 4.43 -5.38 -6.14
C ILE A 559 5.47 -4.33 -6.54
N HIS A 560 6.31 -4.69 -7.51
CA HIS A 560 7.38 -3.83 -8.01
C HIS A 560 7.10 -3.35 -9.42
N PHE A 561 7.57 -2.16 -9.74
CA PHE A 561 7.54 -1.59 -11.08
C PHE A 561 8.88 -1.83 -11.78
N GLU A 562 8.84 -2.28 -13.04
CA GLU A 562 10.05 -2.44 -13.86
C GLU A 562 10.73 -1.08 -14.12
N ASP A 563 9.93 -0.09 -14.51
CA ASP A 563 10.31 1.33 -14.59
C ASP A 563 9.32 2.15 -13.75
N PRO A 564 9.64 2.46 -12.49
CA PRO A 564 8.72 3.14 -11.59
C PRO A 564 8.21 4.48 -12.13
N GLU A 565 9.08 5.30 -12.74
CA GLU A 565 8.69 6.66 -13.15
C GLU A 565 7.83 6.61 -14.43
N ALA A 566 8.23 5.83 -15.44
CA ALA A 566 7.45 5.71 -16.67
C ALA A 566 6.06 5.08 -16.43
N ILE A 567 5.97 4.08 -15.54
CA ILE A 567 4.70 3.44 -15.19
C ILE A 567 3.81 4.41 -14.39
N LEU A 568 4.38 5.16 -13.45
CA LEU A 568 3.63 6.16 -12.68
C LEU A 568 3.09 7.26 -13.60
N GLU A 569 3.91 7.80 -14.49
CA GLU A 569 3.50 8.80 -15.48
C GLU A 569 2.39 8.24 -16.37
N ALA A 570 2.53 7.02 -16.89
CA ALA A 570 1.52 6.39 -17.73
C ALA A 570 0.17 6.18 -17.01
N ILE A 571 0.18 5.79 -15.73
CA ILE A 571 -1.04 5.63 -14.93
C ILE A 571 -1.67 7.00 -14.61
N ILE A 572 -0.85 8.00 -14.27
CA ILE A 572 -1.31 9.36 -14.01
C ILE A 572 -1.95 9.97 -15.25
N ASP A 573 -1.32 9.83 -16.40
CA ASP A 573 -1.84 10.31 -17.67
C ASP A 573 -3.13 9.61 -18.05
N LEU A 574 -3.19 8.27 -17.91
CA LEU A 574 -4.38 7.49 -18.22
C LEU A 574 -5.56 7.82 -17.29
N SER A 575 -5.30 7.99 -16.00
CA SER A 575 -6.33 8.31 -15.00
C SER A 575 -6.70 9.78 -14.93
N SER A 576 -5.87 10.66 -15.51
CA SER A 576 -5.91 12.12 -15.28
C SER A 576 -5.95 12.50 -13.79
N CYS A 577 -5.37 11.68 -12.90
CA CYS A 577 -5.44 11.83 -11.44
C CYS A 577 -6.86 11.76 -10.82
N HIS A 578 -7.84 11.17 -11.50
CA HIS A 578 -9.15 10.94 -10.90
C HIS A 578 -9.07 9.81 -9.85
N PRO A 579 -9.41 10.04 -8.56
CA PRO A 579 -9.18 9.05 -7.48
C PRO A 579 -9.75 7.66 -7.78
N SER A 580 -11.02 7.57 -8.20
CA SER A 580 -11.65 6.28 -8.51
C SER A 580 -11.04 5.57 -9.73
N ILE A 581 -10.58 6.32 -10.74
CA ILE A 581 -9.97 5.74 -11.94
C ILE A 581 -8.56 5.24 -11.61
N VAL A 582 -7.80 6.00 -10.82
CA VAL A 582 -6.48 5.56 -10.29
C VAL A 582 -6.64 4.24 -9.54
N GLN A 583 -7.57 4.17 -8.58
CA GLN A 583 -7.80 2.94 -7.81
C GLN A 583 -8.23 1.76 -8.70
N ALA A 584 -9.09 2.00 -9.70
CA ALA A 584 -9.51 0.96 -10.63
C ALA A 584 -8.35 0.43 -11.48
N ILE A 585 -7.52 1.32 -12.05
CA ILE A 585 -6.31 0.93 -12.80
C ILE A 585 -5.41 0.08 -11.91
N CYS A 586 -5.13 0.56 -10.69
CA CYS A 586 -4.33 -0.17 -9.73
C CYS A 586 -4.91 -1.56 -9.41
N GLN A 587 -6.22 -1.66 -9.19
CA GLN A 587 -6.88 -2.95 -8.96
C GLN A 587 -6.72 -3.91 -10.14
N MET A 588 -6.93 -3.44 -11.38
CA MET A 588 -6.75 -4.26 -12.57
C MET A 588 -5.29 -4.74 -12.74
N LEU A 589 -4.32 -3.87 -12.41
CA LEU A 589 -2.90 -4.22 -12.40
C LEU A 589 -2.58 -5.27 -11.33
N VAL A 590 -3.14 -5.17 -10.12
CA VAL A 590 -2.98 -6.15 -9.03
C VAL A 590 -3.49 -7.52 -9.48
N VAL A 591 -4.70 -7.59 -10.04
CA VAL A 591 -5.30 -8.83 -10.57
C VAL A 591 -4.37 -9.47 -11.60
N ARG A 592 -3.81 -8.66 -12.50
CA ARG A 592 -2.92 -9.13 -13.57
C ARG A 592 -1.55 -9.57 -13.04
N ALA A 593 -1.01 -8.89 -12.03
CA ALA A 593 0.22 -9.27 -11.35
C ALA A 593 0.04 -10.59 -10.59
N ASN A 594 -1.10 -10.77 -9.89
CA ASN A 594 -1.43 -12.00 -9.18
C ASN A 594 -1.44 -13.22 -10.12
N ARG A 595 -2.14 -13.12 -11.25
CA ARG A 595 -2.20 -14.18 -12.28
C ARG A 595 -0.82 -14.57 -12.85
N ARG A 596 0.15 -13.64 -12.84
CA ARG A 596 1.52 -13.87 -13.33
C ARG A 596 2.41 -14.48 -12.26
N ALA A 597 2.27 -14.05 -11.01
CA ALA A 597 3.02 -14.57 -9.87
C ALA A 597 2.82 -16.09 -9.73
N THR A 598 1.59 -16.58 -9.94
CA THR A 598 1.27 -18.03 -9.94
C THR A 598 2.01 -18.84 -11.01
N ARG A 599 2.50 -18.20 -12.09
CA ARG A 599 3.10 -18.89 -13.25
C ARG A 599 4.63 -18.72 -13.36
N ARG A 600 5.20 -17.58 -12.95
CA ARG A 600 6.63 -17.25 -13.16
C ARG A 600 7.32 -16.51 -12.01
N GLY A 601 6.74 -16.47 -10.80
CA GLY A 601 7.44 -16.02 -9.59
C GLY A 601 7.78 -14.52 -9.49
N GLY A 602 7.34 -13.67 -10.42
CA GLY A 602 7.61 -12.23 -10.38
C GLY A 602 6.34 -11.39 -10.26
N ARG A 603 6.23 -10.60 -9.18
CA ARG A 603 5.20 -9.55 -8.98
C ARG A 603 5.68 -8.22 -9.57
N ILE A 604 5.95 -8.23 -10.87
CA ILE A 604 6.47 -7.05 -11.59
C ILE A 604 5.42 -6.55 -12.59
N ILE A 605 5.03 -5.30 -12.42
CA ILE A 605 4.19 -4.56 -13.38
C ILE A 605 5.11 -3.92 -14.43
N ARG A 606 4.72 -4.08 -15.70
CA ARG A 606 5.41 -3.55 -16.88
C ARG A 606 4.61 -2.43 -17.53
N LEU A 607 5.26 -1.60 -18.34
CA LEU A 607 4.59 -0.53 -19.08
C LEU A 607 3.51 -1.07 -20.03
N ASP A 608 3.77 -2.23 -20.67
CA ASP A 608 2.80 -2.93 -21.53
C ASP A 608 1.50 -3.29 -20.80
N ASP A 609 1.55 -3.48 -19.48
CA ASP A 609 0.37 -3.77 -18.68
C ASP A 609 -0.56 -2.58 -18.60
N VAL A 610 -0.01 -1.38 -18.45
CA VAL A 610 -0.77 -0.12 -18.45
C VAL A 610 -1.31 0.17 -19.85
N ALA A 611 -0.49 -0.06 -20.89
CA ALA A 611 -0.92 0.11 -22.28
C ALA A 611 -2.10 -0.82 -22.63
N HIS A 612 -2.05 -2.08 -22.16
CA HIS A 612 -3.13 -3.04 -22.37
C HIS A 612 -4.46 -2.58 -21.75
N LEU A 613 -4.44 -1.92 -20.59
CA LEU A 613 -5.68 -1.45 -19.93
C LEU A 613 -6.50 -0.49 -20.80
N ARG A 614 -5.85 0.31 -21.65
CA ARG A 614 -6.54 1.21 -22.60
C ARG A 614 -7.46 0.45 -23.56
N THR A 615 -7.08 -0.78 -23.89
CA THR A 615 -7.81 -1.65 -24.82
C THR A 615 -8.91 -2.47 -24.14
N VAL A 616 -8.97 -2.49 -22.81
CA VAL A 616 -9.96 -3.28 -22.07
C VAL A 616 -11.30 -2.56 -22.06
N GLU A 617 -12.35 -3.24 -22.53
CA GLU A 617 -13.73 -2.75 -22.56
C GLU A 617 -14.21 -2.31 -21.17
N GLU A 618 -14.01 -3.16 -20.16
CA GLU A 618 -14.37 -2.91 -18.75
C GLU A 618 -13.78 -1.59 -18.22
N PHE A 619 -12.52 -1.27 -18.58
CA PHE A 619 -11.89 -0.01 -18.18
C PHE A 619 -12.54 1.18 -18.88
N ARG A 620 -12.86 1.06 -20.18
CA ARG A 620 -13.47 2.13 -20.96
C ARG A 620 -14.89 2.44 -20.47
N GLU A 621 -15.69 1.42 -20.21
CA GLU A 621 -17.03 1.58 -19.64
C GLU A 621 -16.97 2.27 -18.28
N LEU A 622 -16.10 1.80 -17.39
CA LEU A 622 -15.89 2.42 -16.09
C LEU A 622 -15.43 3.88 -16.20
N PHE A 623 -14.47 4.17 -17.09
CA PHE A 623 -13.97 5.52 -17.31
C PHE A 623 -15.08 6.46 -17.75
N LEU A 624 -15.92 6.05 -18.71
CA LEU A 624 -17.06 6.85 -19.18
C LEU A 624 -18.13 6.99 -18.11
N GLU A 625 -18.46 5.93 -17.36
CA GLU A 625 -19.43 5.97 -16.25
C GLU A 625 -18.98 6.96 -15.15
N VAL A 626 -17.69 6.96 -14.81
CA VAL A 626 -17.14 7.84 -13.78
C VAL A 626 -17.08 9.29 -14.28
N THR A 627 -16.59 9.52 -15.50
CA THR A 627 -16.40 10.87 -16.05
C THR A 627 -17.73 11.54 -16.43
N TRP A 628 -18.63 10.84 -17.12
CA TRP A 628 -19.94 11.37 -17.56
C TRP A 628 -21.10 11.09 -16.60
N GLY A 629 -20.84 10.50 -15.42
CA GLY A 629 -21.85 9.89 -14.56
C GLY A 629 -23.21 10.60 -14.53
N ASN A 630 -23.23 11.87 -14.13
CA ASN A 630 -24.45 12.69 -14.07
C ASN A 630 -24.45 13.84 -15.10
N ALA A 631 -23.64 13.71 -16.15
CA ALA A 631 -23.60 14.69 -17.23
C ALA A 631 -24.89 14.63 -18.07
N THR A 632 -25.45 15.78 -18.41
CA THR A 632 -26.64 15.86 -19.27
C THR A 632 -26.31 15.43 -20.70
N PRO A 633 -27.31 15.06 -21.53
CA PRO A 633 -27.07 14.75 -22.95
C PRO A 633 -26.33 15.88 -23.68
N LEU A 634 -26.69 17.14 -23.39
CA LEU A 634 -26.02 18.32 -23.95
C LEU A 634 -24.56 18.44 -23.50
N GLU A 635 -24.29 18.24 -22.21
CA GLU A 635 -22.92 18.25 -21.68
C GLU A 635 -22.06 17.15 -22.32
N ARG A 636 -22.61 15.93 -22.46
CA ARG A 636 -21.94 14.82 -23.15
C ARG A 636 -21.67 15.16 -24.61
N LEU A 637 -22.66 15.69 -25.33
CA LEU A 637 -22.52 16.08 -26.72
C LEU A 637 -21.41 17.13 -26.91
N ILE A 638 -21.43 18.23 -26.14
CA ILE A 638 -20.38 19.25 -26.18
C ILE A 638 -19.01 18.63 -25.89
N SER A 639 -18.92 17.76 -24.89
CA SER A 639 -17.66 17.11 -24.51
C SER A 639 -17.09 16.21 -25.61
N VAL A 640 -17.92 15.63 -26.49
CA VAL A 640 -17.48 14.79 -27.61
C VAL A 640 -17.17 15.63 -28.85
N LEU A 641 -18.02 16.61 -29.19
CA LEU A 641 -17.81 17.48 -30.35
C LEU A 641 -16.50 18.27 -30.26
N MET A 642 -16.14 18.70 -29.05
CA MET A 642 -14.94 19.50 -28.81
C MET A 642 -13.65 18.68 -28.68
N VAL A 643 -13.68 17.34 -28.83
CA VAL A 643 -12.50 16.46 -28.68
C VAL A 643 -11.38 16.81 -29.66
N THR A 644 -11.71 17.30 -30.85
CA THR A 644 -10.74 17.72 -31.87
C THR A 644 -10.05 19.04 -31.53
N SER A 645 -10.62 19.83 -30.61
CA SER A 645 -10.16 21.16 -30.25
C SER A 645 -9.58 21.15 -28.82
N PRO A 646 -8.23 21.18 -28.65
CA PRO A 646 -7.60 21.07 -27.33
C PRO A 646 -7.93 22.26 -26.41
N ARG A 647 -8.25 23.41 -27.00
CA ARG A 647 -8.78 24.60 -26.32
C ARG A 647 -9.87 25.19 -27.17
N PHE A 648 -10.98 25.58 -26.56
CA PHE A 648 -12.11 26.17 -27.27
C PHE A 648 -12.82 27.24 -26.44
N THR A 649 -13.59 28.10 -27.10
CA THR A 649 -14.43 29.16 -26.51
C THR A 649 -15.90 28.74 -26.51
N VAL A 650 -16.74 29.46 -25.78
CA VAL A 650 -18.21 29.26 -25.79
C VAL A 650 -18.76 29.38 -27.22
N THR A 651 -18.28 30.37 -27.98
CA THR A 651 -18.68 30.62 -29.38
C THR A 651 -18.35 29.45 -30.30
N GLU A 652 -17.17 28.85 -30.14
CA GLU A 652 -16.76 27.69 -30.95
C GLU A 652 -17.60 26.45 -30.60
N ALA A 653 -17.91 26.23 -29.32
CA ALA A 653 -18.81 25.15 -28.91
C ALA A 653 -20.22 25.32 -29.51
N ARG A 654 -20.74 26.55 -29.53
CA ARG A 654 -22.03 26.88 -30.17
C ARG A 654 -21.99 26.68 -31.69
N ALA A 655 -20.92 27.12 -32.34
CA ALA A 655 -20.76 26.95 -33.78
C ALA A 655 -20.72 25.46 -34.18
N ALA A 656 -20.08 24.61 -33.37
CA ALA A 656 -20.07 23.17 -33.60
C ALA A 656 -21.45 22.53 -33.39
N LEU A 657 -22.20 22.91 -32.34
CA LEU A 657 -23.58 22.44 -32.16
C LEU A 657 -24.46 22.83 -33.36
N ALA A 658 -24.35 24.07 -33.82
CA ALA A 658 -25.09 24.57 -34.98
C ALA A 658 -24.70 23.84 -36.28
N PHE A 659 -23.41 23.54 -36.47
CA PHE A 659 -22.94 22.77 -37.63
C PHE A 659 -23.58 21.37 -37.70
N HIS A 660 -23.85 20.75 -36.55
CA HIS A 660 -24.54 19.45 -36.45
C HIS A 660 -26.08 19.57 -36.38
N GLY A 661 -26.65 20.76 -36.68
CA GLY A 661 -28.10 20.97 -36.72
C GLY A 661 -28.78 21.02 -35.34
N CYS A 662 -28.02 21.22 -34.26
CA CYS A 662 -28.53 21.29 -32.90
C CYS A 662 -28.68 22.76 -32.46
N GLU A 663 -29.89 23.30 -32.56
CA GLU A 663 -30.21 24.66 -32.09
C GLU A 663 -30.54 24.66 -30.59
N VAL A 664 -29.59 25.09 -29.77
CA VAL A 664 -29.72 25.13 -28.31
C VAL A 664 -29.63 26.58 -27.83
N PRO A 665 -30.46 27.01 -26.86
CA PRO A 665 -30.37 28.35 -26.30
C PRO A 665 -28.97 28.67 -25.76
N PRO A 666 -28.45 29.89 -26.00
CA PRO A 666 -27.19 30.39 -25.44
C PRO A 666 -26.95 30.05 -23.96
N ALA A 667 -27.95 30.33 -23.13
CA ALA A 667 -27.87 30.12 -21.68
C ALA A 667 -27.73 28.64 -21.30
N ALA A 668 -28.33 27.74 -22.08
CA ALA A 668 -28.22 26.30 -21.83
C ALA A 668 -26.83 25.76 -22.18
N VAL A 669 -26.17 26.33 -23.20
CA VAL A 669 -24.77 26.00 -23.53
C VAL A 669 -23.84 26.50 -22.42
N ASP A 670 -24.07 27.72 -21.91
CA ASP A 670 -23.25 28.29 -20.83
C ASP A 670 -23.39 27.45 -19.55
N ALA A 671 -24.63 27.09 -19.18
CA ALA A 671 -24.91 26.21 -18.05
C ALA A 671 -24.29 24.81 -18.22
N ALA A 672 -24.30 24.25 -19.43
CA ALA A 672 -23.66 22.98 -19.72
C ALA A 672 -22.12 23.06 -19.57
N LEU A 673 -21.48 24.12 -20.05
CA LEU A 673 -20.04 24.34 -19.88
C LEU A 673 -19.66 24.53 -18.40
N GLU A 674 -20.49 25.21 -17.61
CA GLU A 674 -20.33 25.30 -16.16
C GLU A 674 -20.49 23.94 -15.46
N GLY A 675 -21.47 23.14 -15.88
CA GLY A 675 -21.65 21.76 -15.41
C GLY A 675 -20.43 20.87 -15.70
N LEU A 676 -19.89 20.95 -16.92
CA LEU A 676 -18.65 20.25 -17.30
C LEU A 676 -17.44 20.71 -16.47
N CYS A 677 -17.39 21.98 -16.06
CA CYS A 677 -16.38 22.48 -15.13
C CYS A 677 -16.59 21.97 -13.69
N LEU A 678 -17.85 21.90 -13.23
CA LEU A 678 -18.20 21.35 -11.91
C LEU A 678 -17.75 19.89 -11.76
N PHE A 679 -17.91 19.09 -12.82
CA PHE A 679 -17.47 17.70 -12.83
C PHE A 679 -15.99 17.50 -13.14
N SER A 680 -15.23 18.60 -13.27
CA SER A 680 -13.79 18.57 -13.61
C SER A 680 -13.50 17.81 -14.92
N ILE A 681 -14.44 17.82 -15.88
CA ILE A 681 -14.18 17.35 -17.25
C ILE A 681 -13.46 18.45 -18.01
N LEU A 682 -13.95 19.68 -17.85
CA LEU A 682 -13.34 20.89 -18.39
C LEU A 682 -12.76 21.75 -17.27
N GLN A 683 -11.79 22.59 -17.65
CA GLN A 683 -11.26 23.66 -16.82
C GLN A 683 -11.34 24.96 -17.62
N LYS A 684 -11.90 25.99 -17.00
CA LYS A 684 -11.93 27.35 -17.55
C LYS A 684 -10.59 28.05 -17.26
N ASP A 685 -9.97 28.57 -18.30
CA ASP A 685 -8.69 29.29 -18.29
C ASP A 685 -8.91 30.63 -19.00
N GLY A 686 -9.29 31.65 -18.23
CA GLY A 686 -9.80 32.92 -18.76
C GLY A 686 -11.10 32.72 -19.55
N ASP A 687 -11.05 33.02 -20.84
CA ASP A 687 -12.19 32.89 -21.77
C ASP A 687 -12.18 31.56 -22.57
N ARG A 688 -11.22 30.68 -22.29
CA ARG A 688 -11.08 29.39 -22.99
C ARG A 688 -11.32 28.23 -22.04
N TYR A 689 -11.82 27.14 -22.59
CA TYR A 689 -12.01 25.86 -21.93
C TYR A 689 -10.96 24.87 -22.43
N ARG A 690 -10.44 24.04 -21.51
CA ARG A 690 -9.53 22.93 -21.81
C ARG A 690 -9.98 21.68 -21.07
N TYR A 691 -9.67 20.50 -21.58
CA TYR A 691 -9.96 19.26 -20.85
C TYR A 691 -9.07 19.15 -19.61
N ALA A 692 -9.70 19.04 -18.44
CA ALA A 692 -9.02 18.71 -17.19
C ALA A 692 -8.64 17.21 -17.18
N ALA A 693 -9.51 16.36 -17.73
CA ALA A 693 -9.22 14.96 -18.00
C ALA A 693 -8.37 14.82 -19.29
N ARG A 694 -7.05 14.82 -19.16
CA ARG A 694 -6.11 14.74 -20.31
C ARG A 694 -6.27 13.47 -21.15
N SER A 695 -6.63 12.35 -20.54
CA SER A 695 -6.85 11.09 -21.24
C SER A 695 -8.18 11.02 -21.99
N PHE A 696 -9.15 11.87 -21.65
CA PHE A 696 -10.50 11.80 -22.20
C PHE A 696 -10.53 11.94 -23.74
N PRO A 697 -9.88 12.94 -24.38
CA PRO A 697 -9.87 13.05 -25.84
C PRO A 697 -9.21 11.87 -26.55
N ALA A 698 -8.24 11.20 -25.91
CA ALA A 698 -7.59 10.02 -26.49
C ALA A 698 -8.52 8.80 -26.43
N ILE A 699 -9.12 8.54 -25.27
CA ILE A 699 -10.03 7.40 -25.06
C ILE A 699 -11.24 7.49 -25.99
N ILE A 700 -11.86 8.67 -26.14
CA ILE A 700 -13.02 8.86 -27.03
C ILE A 700 -12.66 8.60 -28.51
N ARG A 701 -11.47 9.01 -28.96
CA ARG A 701 -11.01 8.77 -30.33
C ARG A 701 -10.70 7.29 -30.60
N GLU A 702 -9.96 6.66 -29.69
CA GLU A 702 -9.61 5.24 -29.78
C GLU A 702 -10.85 4.35 -29.71
N ALA A 703 -11.87 4.80 -28.99
CA ALA A 703 -13.08 4.05 -28.79
C ALA A 703 -13.91 3.81 -30.05
N ARG A 704 -13.71 4.59 -31.13
CA ARG A 704 -14.60 4.67 -32.32
C ARG A 704 -16.09 4.88 -31.95
N ILE A 705 -16.36 5.25 -30.70
CA ILE A 705 -17.70 5.52 -30.17
C ILE A 705 -18.23 6.85 -30.73
N ALA A 706 -17.37 7.73 -31.25
CA ALA A 706 -17.72 9.09 -31.61
C ALA A 706 -18.91 9.19 -32.59
N GLU A 707 -18.92 8.49 -33.73
CA GLU A 707 -19.97 8.71 -34.74
C GLU A 707 -21.35 8.21 -34.26
N GLY A 708 -21.46 6.95 -33.85
CA GLY A 708 -22.75 6.40 -33.38
C GLY A 708 -23.25 7.01 -32.05
N LEU A 709 -22.36 7.49 -31.18
CA LEU A 709 -22.75 8.19 -29.96
C LEU A 709 -23.16 9.64 -30.22
N ILE A 710 -22.51 10.33 -31.16
CA ILE A 710 -22.89 11.70 -31.55
C ILE A 710 -24.31 11.68 -32.11
N ASP A 711 -24.62 10.77 -33.04
CA ASP A 711 -25.94 10.67 -33.65
C ASP A 711 -27.02 10.38 -32.59
N GLY A 712 -26.78 9.41 -31.71
CA GLY A 712 -27.71 9.10 -30.62
C GLY A 712 -27.88 10.23 -29.60
N LEU A 713 -26.81 10.98 -29.28
CA LEU A 713 -26.90 12.14 -28.40
C LEU A 713 -27.60 13.32 -29.07
N LEU A 714 -27.41 13.52 -30.38
CA LEU A 714 -28.10 14.55 -31.16
C LEU A 714 -29.61 14.31 -31.17
N GLU A 715 -30.06 13.07 -31.37
CA GLU A 715 -31.49 12.71 -31.29
C GLU A 715 -32.08 12.98 -29.90
N VAL A 716 -31.35 12.64 -28.84
CA VAL A 716 -31.82 12.87 -27.45
C VAL A 716 -31.86 14.36 -27.12
N VAL A 717 -30.88 15.14 -27.56
CA VAL A 717 -30.87 16.60 -27.32
C VAL A 717 -31.95 17.28 -28.15
N ALA A 718 -32.16 16.86 -29.40
CA ALA A 718 -33.20 17.41 -30.28
C ALA A 718 -34.61 17.08 -29.77
N SER A 719 -34.84 15.88 -29.22
CA SER A 719 -36.13 15.50 -28.61
C SER A 719 -36.37 16.13 -27.23
N ALA A 720 -35.32 16.58 -26.55
CA ALA A 720 -35.41 17.30 -25.27
C ALA A 720 -35.48 18.83 -25.42
N ALA A 721 -35.30 19.36 -26.62
CA ALA A 721 -35.52 20.77 -26.92
C ALA A 721 -37.05 21.05 -26.94
N PRO A 722 -37.54 22.03 -26.16
CA PRO A 722 -38.97 22.32 -26.05
C PRO A 722 -39.59 22.91 -27.31
#